data_AF-A0A913Y0L1-F1
#
_entry.id   AF-A0A913Y0L1-F1
#
_cell.length_a   1.000
_cell.length_b   1.000
_cell.length_c   1.000
_cell.angle_alpha   90.00
_cell.angle_beta   90.00
_cell.angle_gamma   90.00
#
_symmetry.space_group_name_H-M   'P 1'
#
loop_
_entity.id
_entity.type
_entity.pdbx_description
1 polymer ?
#
loop_
_entity_poly.entity_id
_entity_poly.type
_entity_poly.pdbx_seq_one_letter_code
_entity_poly.pdbx_strand_id
1 'polypeptide(L)'
;MLAAKLLLVLFVLEKCFLEEVAGFQFELSKSTDWQYVGRCVDFTLKATLTASTPLSLKVRAPHVSSVPHMIILGSKVSKESNCTSYTGSSLSNITARTNNAELKDDLKIDLGTVTVTGTCVMYFDFKFQLISHTSFSNGAVIWPGFAVQYKDEAVFALQHGVKTMSSNSPQPTLNVKVEPAQPVFDASQSKMVVRVKVSHDCLRTLAKATSAEVTIDKPPSFTYSKFTKNTGSVDVTKKAVSGLVFQIGVMDFQQIMDIDIEFTFTPSSSKQGRDLENVVFYADVKAQGSGSCASEVQDYPICDSFSAGGAIYRPFQTCDSAPGSGNDNIVYESFYASSYSNQGQPEQGKFSSPGAWQPSNSLKTNLRQYLEVRFTSLVKLRRFAVQGQCDTSGYDTNRYVKAVEVYHTVNGATWKPVMEGSHIKVFQTNRKCQGTTIVPLPYDIEAKFVRVRPVDFENAIAMKVEFYGCKSSTSVKAPPIEIPQRSMISYSDKIIVCSSGMNREIGESSCHFTNASDGQTWQALHFMVRYVAFYNKATDKLYGLGGPEGIITFQSSSTIEEPWDVIPKIEFTSRRAASGDVITLAISNDTVVINDDESSLLPGSYDVLPDVDSFTYGFSGKGVHSSKDKGSSWSLRATWW
;
A
#
# COMPACT_ATOMS: atom_id res chain seq x y z
N MET A 1 34.85 -11.84 64.78
CA MET A 1 33.65 -10.99 64.85
C MET A 1 33.76 -9.63 64.15
N LEU A 2 34.88 -9.28 63.49
CA LEU A 2 35.03 -8.00 62.75
C LEU A 2 34.70 -8.08 61.24
N ALA A 3 34.79 -9.26 60.60
CA ALA A 3 34.57 -9.38 59.16
C ALA A 3 33.08 -9.34 58.74
N ALA A 4 32.16 -9.71 59.64
CA ALA A 4 30.72 -9.72 59.35
C ALA A 4 30.04 -8.34 59.49
N LYS A 5 30.70 -7.38 60.16
CA LYS A 5 30.18 -6.00 60.30
C LYS A 5 30.60 -5.08 59.15
N LEU A 6 31.66 -5.42 58.40
CA LEU A 6 32.09 -4.62 57.25
C LEU A 6 31.26 -4.91 55.99
N LEU A 7 30.79 -6.15 55.82
CA LEU A 7 29.93 -6.52 54.69
C LEU A 7 28.52 -5.92 54.81
N LEU A 8 27.99 -5.75 56.03
CA LEU A 8 26.67 -5.16 56.24
C LEU A 8 26.67 -3.63 56.06
N VAL A 9 27.81 -2.96 56.25
CA VAL A 9 27.92 -1.50 56.04
C VAL A 9 28.11 -1.17 54.55
N LEU A 10 28.74 -2.04 53.76
CA LEU A 10 28.79 -1.90 52.29
C LEU A 10 27.44 -2.20 51.62
N PHE A 11 26.65 -3.16 52.14
CA PHE A 11 25.30 -3.43 51.62
C PHE A 11 24.22 -2.41 52.04
N VAL A 12 24.46 -1.61 53.09
CA VAL A 12 23.53 -0.55 53.53
C VAL A 12 23.87 0.82 52.92
N LEU A 13 25.10 1.02 52.45
CA LEU A 13 25.47 2.21 51.64
C LEU A 13 25.06 2.09 50.16
N GLU A 14 24.75 0.88 49.67
CA GLU A 14 24.24 0.65 48.31
C GLU A 14 22.72 0.91 48.17
N LYS A 15 22.01 1.24 49.26
CA LYS A 15 20.56 1.47 49.26
C LYS A 15 20.10 2.81 49.85
N CYS A 16 21.00 3.75 50.12
CA CYS A 16 20.63 5.05 50.71
C CYS A 16 20.98 6.29 49.87
N PHE A 17 21.23 6.11 48.57
CA PHE A 17 21.17 7.19 47.57
C PHE A 17 20.40 6.68 46.33
N LEU A 18 19.13 6.32 46.51
CA LEU A 18 18.14 6.36 45.43
C LEU A 18 17.42 7.70 45.51
N GLU A 19 18.17 8.75 45.22
CA GLU A 19 17.61 10.00 44.74
C GLU A 19 17.85 9.95 43.23
N GLU A 20 16.76 9.92 42.45
CA GLU A 20 16.81 9.87 40.99
C GLU A 20 17.66 11.02 40.44
N VAL A 21 18.91 10.74 40.07
CA VAL A 21 19.65 11.63 39.18
C VAL A 21 19.11 11.37 37.78
N ALA A 22 17.98 11.99 37.44
CA ALA A 22 17.40 12.02 36.10
C ALA A 22 18.24 12.92 35.17
N GLY A 23 19.49 12.52 34.93
CA GLY A 23 20.45 13.17 34.04
C GLY A 23 20.47 12.58 32.63
N PHE A 24 21.20 13.23 31.73
CA PHE A 24 21.55 12.68 30.42
C PHE A 24 22.44 11.45 30.61
N GLN A 25 22.10 10.33 29.99
CA GLN A 25 22.90 9.11 30.06
C GLN A 25 23.37 8.69 28.67
N PHE A 26 24.59 8.16 28.61
CA PHE A 26 25.18 7.68 27.37
C PHE A 26 25.80 6.30 27.60
N GLU A 27 25.51 5.37 26.72
CA GLU A 27 25.98 3.99 26.79
C GLU A 27 26.51 3.57 25.41
N LEU A 28 27.74 3.05 25.36
CA LEU A 28 28.34 2.55 24.13
C LEU A 28 28.44 1.03 24.18
N SER A 29 27.93 0.36 23.16
CA SER A 29 28.07 -1.08 22.97
C SER A 29 28.71 -1.40 21.62
N LYS A 30 29.18 -2.64 21.46
CA LYS A 30 29.81 -3.15 20.23
C LYS A 30 29.32 -4.56 19.93
N SER A 31 29.31 -4.95 18.65
CA SER A 31 28.82 -6.26 18.23
C SER A 31 29.76 -7.43 18.54
N THR A 32 31.06 -7.17 18.73
CA THR A 32 32.06 -8.20 19.05
C THR A 32 33.27 -7.66 19.80
N ASP A 33 33.88 -8.49 20.66
CA ASP A 33 35.15 -8.21 21.34
C ASP A 33 36.38 -8.45 20.46
N TRP A 34 36.30 -9.42 19.56
CA TRP A 34 37.37 -9.84 18.67
C TRP A 34 36.94 -9.69 17.22
N GLN A 35 37.84 -9.17 16.39
CA GLN A 35 37.58 -9.06 14.97
C GLN A 35 38.83 -9.32 14.12
N TYR A 36 38.62 -10.01 13.00
CA TYR A 36 39.67 -10.21 12.01
C TYR A 36 39.83 -8.99 11.11
N VAL A 37 41.06 -8.75 10.67
CA VAL A 37 41.38 -7.73 9.66
C VAL A 37 40.52 -7.93 8.41
N GLY A 38 39.82 -6.88 7.96
CA GLY A 38 38.92 -6.89 6.81
C GLY A 38 37.43 -6.98 7.17
N ARG A 39 37.08 -7.37 8.40
CA ARG A 39 35.67 -7.51 8.84
C ARG A 39 35.11 -6.28 9.52
N CYS A 40 33.79 -6.22 9.58
CA CYS A 40 33.07 -5.12 10.21
C CYS A 40 32.83 -5.29 11.70
N VAL A 41 32.79 -4.18 12.43
CA VAL A 41 32.30 -4.11 13.81
C VAL A 41 31.25 -3.02 13.86
N ASP A 42 30.12 -3.35 14.46
CA ASP A 42 29.04 -2.40 14.67
C ASP A 42 29.17 -1.87 16.10
N PHE A 43 29.00 -0.56 16.26
CA PHE A 43 28.94 0.12 17.54
C PHE A 43 27.61 0.83 17.67
N THR A 44 26.96 0.70 18.82
CA THR A 44 25.71 1.40 19.10
C THR A 44 25.92 2.30 20.30
N LEU A 45 25.79 3.60 20.08
CA LEU A 45 25.73 4.60 21.13
C LEU A 45 24.27 4.90 21.44
N LYS A 46 23.86 4.64 22.67
CA LYS A 46 22.55 4.96 23.20
C LYS A 46 22.66 6.26 24.01
N ALA A 47 21.81 7.24 23.71
CA ALA A 47 21.72 8.50 24.42
C ALA A 47 20.30 8.67 25.01
N THR A 48 20.22 8.73 26.33
CA THR A 48 18.97 8.99 27.05
C THR A 48 18.93 10.46 27.44
N LEU A 49 17.93 11.18 26.90
CA LEU A 49 17.69 12.60 27.10
C LEU A 49 16.47 12.78 27.99
N THR A 50 16.57 13.63 29.01
CA THR A 50 15.47 13.98 29.93
C THR A 50 14.89 15.38 29.70
N ALA A 51 15.50 16.15 28.80
CA ALA A 51 15.04 17.48 28.41
C ALA A 51 15.52 17.83 26.99
N SER A 52 14.77 18.71 26.31
CA SER A 52 15.13 19.20 24.98
C SER A 52 16.52 19.84 24.97
N THR A 53 17.42 19.36 24.13
CA THR A 53 18.86 19.67 24.22
C THR A 53 19.53 19.67 22.84
N PRO A 54 20.41 20.66 22.56
CA PRO A 54 21.33 20.60 21.42
C PRO A 54 22.22 19.38 21.51
N LEU A 55 22.29 18.58 20.45
CA LEU A 55 23.06 17.34 20.42
C LEU A 55 23.86 17.21 19.13
N SER A 56 25.18 17.16 19.25
CA SER A 56 26.08 16.87 18.15
C SER A 56 27.02 15.72 18.52
N LEU A 57 27.42 14.96 17.50
CA LEU A 57 28.23 13.77 17.62
C LEU A 57 29.46 13.86 16.75
N LYS A 58 30.58 13.37 17.29
CA LYS A 58 31.82 13.22 16.57
C LYS A 58 32.41 11.85 16.82
N VAL A 59 32.65 11.10 15.76
CA VAL A 59 33.22 9.76 15.82
C VAL A 59 34.52 9.74 15.04
N ARG A 60 35.55 9.11 15.60
CA ARG A 60 36.89 9.04 15.03
C ARG A 60 37.40 7.62 15.02
N ALA A 61 37.77 7.14 13.84
CA ALA A 61 38.53 5.91 13.73
C ALA A 61 39.98 6.13 14.20
N PRO A 62 40.63 5.14 14.81
CA PRO A 62 42.02 5.23 15.22
C PRO A 62 42.97 5.12 14.03
N HIS A 63 44.13 5.77 14.11
CA HIS A 63 45.17 5.76 13.07
C HIS A 63 46.57 5.76 13.68
N VAL A 64 47.56 5.31 12.90
CA VAL A 64 48.99 5.47 13.17
C VAL A 64 49.64 6.02 11.91
N SER A 65 50.45 7.07 12.03
CA SER A 65 51.19 7.67 10.88
C SER A 65 50.31 7.96 9.65
N SER A 66 49.10 8.50 9.87
CA SER A 66 48.09 8.82 8.83
C SER A 66 47.45 7.62 8.12
N VAL A 67 47.71 6.38 8.56
CA VAL A 67 47.01 5.19 8.07
C VAL A 67 45.99 4.75 9.13
N PRO A 68 44.68 4.69 8.81
CA PRO A 68 43.69 4.24 9.76
C PRO A 68 43.88 2.76 10.07
N HIS A 69 43.49 2.39 11.28
CA HIS A 69 43.25 1.00 11.66
C HIS A 69 41.83 0.56 11.30
N MET A 70 40.90 1.52 11.20
CA MET A 70 39.51 1.26 10.84
C MET A 70 38.98 2.35 9.90
N ILE A 71 38.02 2.01 9.06
CA ILE A 71 37.25 2.97 8.26
C ILE A 71 35.78 2.94 8.67
N ILE A 72 35.11 4.08 8.59
CA ILE A 72 33.69 4.23 8.89
C ILE A 72 32.91 4.00 7.61
N LEU A 73 32.11 2.94 7.57
CA LEU A 73 31.29 2.57 6.41
C LEU A 73 29.97 3.31 6.36
N GLY A 74 29.42 3.68 7.52
CA GLY A 74 28.16 4.39 7.60
C GLY A 74 27.68 4.57 9.03
N SER A 75 26.59 5.32 9.17
CA SER A 75 25.88 5.42 10.44
C SER A 75 24.37 5.50 10.22
N LYS A 76 23.62 5.20 11.27
CA LYS A 76 22.17 5.32 11.31
C LYS A 76 21.77 5.95 12.64
N VAL A 77 20.87 6.93 12.58
CA VAL A 77 20.24 7.52 13.76
C VAL A 77 18.81 6.99 13.85
N SER A 78 18.43 6.48 15.01
CA SER A 78 17.05 6.12 15.32
C SER A 78 16.66 6.65 16.69
N LYS A 79 15.35 6.84 16.90
CA LYS A 79 14.81 7.48 18.10
C LYS A 79 13.52 6.81 18.53
N GLU A 80 13.24 6.85 19.83
CA GLU A 80 11.94 6.49 20.37
C GLU A 80 10.90 7.59 20.14
N SER A 81 9.62 7.25 20.31
CA SER A 81 8.47 8.12 20.07
C SER A 81 8.48 9.41 20.90
N ASN A 82 9.12 9.39 22.08
CA ASN A 82 9.25 10.53 22.98
C ASN A 82 10.23 11.61 22.49
N CYS A 83 11.03 11.34 21.45
CA CYS A 83 11.78 12.37 20.72
C CYS A 83 10.94 12.83 19.54
N THR A 84 10.29 13.98 19.65
CA THR A 84 9.29 14.42 18.66
C THR A 84 9.95 14.96 17.39
N SER A 85 10.98 15.80 17.51
CA SER A 85 11.68 16.43 16.39
C SER A 85 13.12 16.81 16.75
N TYR A 86 13.92 17.17 15.74
CA TYR A 86 15.22 17.81 15.90
C TYR A 86 15.44 18.85 14.79
N THR A 87 16.21 19.90 15.06
CA THR A 87 16.36 21.06 14.14
C THR A 87 17.48 20.91 13.12
N GLY A 88 18.42 20.00 13.36
CA GLY A 88 19.55 19.69 12.48
C GLY A 88 19.29 18.49 11.58
N SER A 89 20.34 17.73 11.28
CA SER A 89 20.33 16.63 10.33
C SER A 89 20.80 15.32 10.96
N SER A 90 20.06 14.24 10.70
CA SER A 90 20.49 12.87 11.02
C SER A 90 21.47 12.27 10.03
N LEU A 91 21.81 12.99 8.95
CA LEU A 91 22.78 12.54 7.97
C LEU A 91 24.20 12.75 8.52
N SER A 92 24.96 11.66 8.57
CA SER A 92 26.37 11.73 8.95
C SER A 92 27.23 12.31 7.82
N ASN A 93 28.02 13.31 8.15
CA ASN A 93 29.11 13.78 7.31
C ASN A 93 30.37 12.94 7.60
N ILE A 94 30.69 12.01 6.69
CA ILE A 94 31.85 11.12 6.80
C ILE A 94 32.96 11.66 5.91
N THR A 95 34.08 12.00 6.53
CA THR A 95 35.23 12.62 5.88
C THR A 95 36.51 11.86 6.19
N ALA A 96 37.54 12.08 5.38
CA ALA A 96 38.91 11.72 5.73
C ALA A 96 39.62 12.90 6.40
N ARG A 97 40.33 12.67 7.50
CA ARG A 97 41.21 13.67 8.15
C ARG A 97 42.52 13.88 7.39
N THR A 98 42.85 12.97 6.48
CA THR A 98 44.03 13.03 5.63
C THR A 98 43.63 13.46 4.22
N ASN A 99 44.60 13.84 3.40
CA ASN A 99 44.37 14.15 1.98
C ASN A 99 43.98 12.93 1.13
N ASN A 100 43.78 11.76 1.75
CA ASN A 100 43.27 10.57 1.09
C ASN A 100 41.79 10.38 1.40
N ALA A 101 40.94 10.77 0.45
CA ALA A 101 39.48 10.70 0.56
C ALA A 101 38.93 9.27 0.79
N GLU A 102 39.71 8.23 0.54
CA GLU A 102 39.31 6.83 0.76
C GLU A 102 39.34 6.42 2.24
N LEU A 103 40.09 7.17 3.06
CA LEU A 103 40.32 6.89 4.47
C LEU A 103 39.27 7.54 5.36
N LYS A 104 37.99 7.22 5.11
CA LYS A 104 36.79 7.68 5.83
C LYS A 104 36.90 7.44 7.35
N ASP A 105 37.52 8.35 8.09
CA ASP A 105 37.98 8.13 9.47
C ASP A 105 37.49 9.17 10.49
N ASP A 106 36.75 10.20 10.06
CA ASP A 106 36.06 11.18 10.91
C ASP A 106 34.61 11.30 10.45
N LEU A 107 33.68 11.18 11.41
CA LEU A 107 32.25 11.28 11.19
C LEU A 107 31.69 12.35 12.12
N LYS A 108 30.82 13.20 11.57
CA LYS A 108 30.06 14.19 12.34
C LYS A 108 28.57 14.07 12.07
N ILE A 109 27.77 14.14 13.13
CA ILE A 109 26.32 14.26 13.06
C ILE A 109 25.94 15.47 13.90
N ASP A 110 25.13 16.36 13.37
CA ASP A 110 24.63 17.51 14.13
C ASP A 110 23.11 17.54 14.03
N LEU A 111 22.45 17.14 15.12
CA LEU A 111 21.00 17.10 15.21
C LEU A 111 20.42 18.45 15.62
N GLY A 112 21.24 19.46 15.94
CA GLY A 112 20.75 20.67 16.58
C GLY A 112 19.96 20.34 17.85
N THR A 113 18.89 21.10 18.11
CA THR A 113 18.06 20.90 19.31
C THR A 113 17.10 19.74 19.11
N VAL A 114 17.30 18.65 19.87
CA VAL A 114 16.36 17.53 19.95
C VAL A 114 15.24 17.90 20.91
N THR A 115 13.99 17.82 20.45
CA THR A 115 12.79 18.09 21.26
C THR A 115 12.33 16.80 21.95
N VAL A 116 12.22 16.84 23.28
CA VAL A 116 11.93 15.68 24.13
C VAL A 116 10.66 15.92 24.94
N THR A 117 9.75 14.95 24.96
CA THR A 117 8.59 14.92 25.85
C THR A 117 8.76 13.79 26.88
N GLY A 118 9.21 14.14 28.09
CA GLY A 118 9.54 13.16 29.14
C GLY A 118 10.97 12.64 29.01
N THR A 119 11.13 11.31 28.99
CA THR A 119 12.42 10.66 28.73
C THR A 119 12.43 10.09 27.31
N CYS A 120 13.44 10.44 26.53
CA CYS A 120 13.64 9.87 25.20
C CYS A 120 14.98 9.14 25.12
N VAL A 121 14.99 7.97 24.48
CA VAL A 121 16.20 7.29 24.07
C VAL A 121 16.43 7.47 22.56
N MET A 122 17.66 7.82 22.19
CA MET A 122 18.14 7.80 20.82
C MET A 122 19.27 6.80 20.67
N TYR A 123 19.33 6.17 19.50
CA TYR A 123 20.35 5.21 19.12
C TYR A 123 21.11 5.73 17.92
N PHE A 124 22.44 5.71 18.03
CA PHE A 124 23.36 6.00 16.95
C PHE A 124 24.15 4.74 16.66
N ASP A 125 23.85 4.12 15.53
CA ASP A 125 24.56 2.92 15.07
C ASP A 125 25.67 3.34 14.11
N PHE A 126 26.86 2.80 14.32
CA PHE A 126 28.04 3.04 13.49
C PHE A 126 28.56 1.73 12.99
N LYS A 127 28.85 1.66 11.69
CA LYS A 127 29.49 0.51 11.09
C LYS A 127 30.92 0.84 10.74
N PHE A 128 31.86 0.14 11.37
CA PHE A 128 33.27 0.26 11.07
C PHE A 128 33.76 -1.00 10.36
N GLN A 129 34.82 -0.87 9.57
CA GLN A 129 35.59 -1.97 9.03
C GLN A 129 37.02 -1.88 9.54
N LEU A 130 37.54 -2.99 10.07
CA LEU A 130 38.95 -3.12 10.42
C LEU A 130 39.76 -3.28 9.13
N ILE A 131 40.76 -2.42 8.89
CA ILE A 131 41.56 -2.46 7.66
C ILE A 131 42.96 -3.00 7.92
N SER A 132 43.58 -3.63 6.92
CA SER A 132 44.91 -4.20 7.09
C SER A 132 45.94 -3.15 7.45
N HIS A 133 46.72 -3.44 8.49
CA HIS A 133 47.74 -2.55 8.99
C HIS A 133 48.94 -3.34 9.51
N THR A 134 50.15 -2.86 9.23
CA THR A 134 51.41 -3.54 9.58
C THR A 134 51.67 -3.60 11.08
N SER A 135 51.01 -2.75 11.87
CA SER A 135 51.11 -2.73 13.34
C SER A 135 50.25 -3.79 14.04
N PHE A 136 49.39 -4.51 13.31
CA PHE A 136 48.48 -5.47 13.93
C PHE A 136 49.19 -6.77 14.31
N SER A 137 49.16 -7.09 15.60
CA SER A 137 49.44 -8.41 16.14
C SER A 137 48.16 -9.03 16.68
N ASN A 138 48.08 -10.37 16.71
CA ASN A 138 46.93 -11.06 17.30
C ASN A 138 46.72 -10.61 18.75
N GLY A 139 45.52 -10.09 19.04
CA GLY A 139 45.16 -9.56 20.36
C GLY A 139 45.43 -8.08 20.56
N ALA A 140 45.97 -7.35 19.58
CA ALA A 140 46.11 -5.90 19.66
C ALA A 140 44.74 -5.23 19.77
N VAL A 141 44.59 -4.23 20.65
CA VAL A 141 43.30 -3.57 20.91
C VAL A 141 43.23 -2.23 20.19
N ILE A 142 42.17 -2.04 19.42
CA ILE A 142 41.91 -0.86 18.60
C ILE A 142 40.77 -0.05 19.20
N TRP A 143 41.01 1.22 19.48
CA TRP A 143 40.10 2.08 20.25
C TRP A 143 39.50 3.21 19.38
N PRO A 144 38.34 2.99 18.72
CA PRO A 144 37.59 4.08 18.13
C PRO A 144 37.05 5.04 19.20
N GLY A 145 37.06 6.33 18.86
CA GLY A 145 36.61 7.40 19.74
C GLY A 145 35.22 7.89 19.38
N PHE A 146 34.35 8.00 20.36
CA PHE A 146 33.00 8.55 20.24
C PHE A 146 32.89 9.73 21.19
N ALA A 147 32.51 10.89 20.68
CA ALA A 147 32.30 12.11 21.45
C ALA A 147 30.91 12.68 21.17
N VAL A 148 30.23 13.08 22.23
CA VAL A 148 28.90 13.70 22.19
C VAL A 148 29.00 15.07 22.82
N GLN A 149 28.61 16.11 22.09
CA GLN A 149 28.43 17.44 22.65
C GLN A 149 26.95 17.63 22.93
N TYR A 150 26.62 18.00 24.17
CA TYR A 150 25.25 18.28 24.60
C TYR A 150 25.19 19.61 25.36
N LYS A 151 24.07 20.35 25.22
CA LYS A 151 23.89 21.69 25.79
C LYS A 151 24.98 22.69 25.39
N ASP A 152 25.46 22.60 24.16
CA ASP A 152 26.46 23.49 23.54
C ASP A 152 27.84 23.58 24.23
N GLU A 153 28.04 22.99 25.42
CA GLU A 153 29.29 23.11 26.19
C GLU A 153 29.79 21.78 26.77
N ALA A 154 28.91 20.81 27.05
CA ALA A 154 29.32 19.57 27.71
C ALA A 154 29.70 18.50 26.70
N VAL A 155 30.94 17.98 26.79
CA VAL A 155 31.44 16.91 25.93
C VAL A 155 31.58 15.61 26.73
N PHE A 156 30.92 14.57 26.25
CA PHE A 156 31.06 13.21 26.77
C PHE A 156 31.82 12.35 25.76
N ALA A 157 32.88 11.68 26.20
CA ALA A 157 33.72 10.85 25.33
C ALA A 157 33.81 9.41 25.85
N LEU A 158 33.64 8.44 24.95
CA LEU A 158 33.77 7.01 25.22
C LEU A 158 34.64 6.34 24.18
N GLN A 159 35.26 5.23 24.57
CA GLN A 159 35.97 4.32 23.68
C GLN A 159 35.66 2.88 24.07
N HIS A 160 35.39 2.03 23.09
CA HIS A 160 35.26 0.59 23.28
C HIS A 160 36.25 -0.12 22.36
N GLY A 161 37.21 -0.83 22.98
CA GLY A 161 38.31 -1.46 22.26
C GLY A 161 37.88 -2.73 21.53
N VAL A 162 38.40 -2.95 20.33
CA VAL A 162 38.22 -4.20 19.56
C VAL A 162 39.56 -4.90 19.42
N LYS A 163 39.64 -6.16 19.81
CA LYS A 163 40.85 -6.98 19.64
C LYS A 163 40.97 -7.45 18.19
N THR A 164 42.16 -7.35 17.61
CA THR A 164 42.41 -7.76 16.23
C THR A 164 42.90 -9.20 16.13
N MET A 165 42.55 -9.86 15.02
CA MET A 165 43.12 -11.14 14.60
C MET A 165 43.63 -11.01 13.16
N SER A 166 44.91 -11.31 12.91
CA SER A 166 45.49 -11.40 11.56
C SER A 166 45.40 -12.85 11.07
N SER A 167 44.74 -13.08 9.93
CA SER A 167 44.75 -14.39 9.24
C SER A 167 45.92 -14.47 8.25
N ASN A 168 46.57 -15.64 8.16
CA ASN A 168 47.72 -15.89 7.27
C ASN A 168 47.34 -16.17 5.80
N SER A 169 46.05 -16.36 5.48
CA SER A 169 45.54 -16.45 4.09
C SER A 169 44.09 -15.94 4.05
N PRO A 170 43.86 -14.67 3.74
CA PRO A 170 42.53 -14.12 3.73
C PRO A 170 41.77 -14.58 2.47
N GLN A 171 40.59 -15.21 2.65
CA GLN A 171 39.72 -15.64 1.55
C GLN A 171 38.64 -14.58 1.28
N PRO A 172 38.39 -14.20 0.00
CA PRO A 172 37.30 -13.31 -0.35
C PRO A 172 35.96 -14.06 -0.25
N THR A 173 35.04 -13.50 0.52
CA THR A 173 33.62 -13.93 0.55
C THR A 173 32.77 -12.85 -0.09
N LEU A 174 31.97 -13.22 -1.08
CA LEU A 174 31.08 -12.33 -1.81
C LEU A 174 29.63 -12.74 -1.55
N ASN A 175 28.77 -11.74 -1.32
CA ASN A 175 27.33 -11.88 -1.36
C ASN A 175 26.86 -11.74 -2.81
N VAL A 176 25.99 -12.64 -3.24
CA VAL A 176 25.28 -12.50 -4.51
C VAL A 176 23.81 -12.30 -4.25
N LYS A 177 23.20 -11.34 -4.93
CA LYS A 177 21.76 -11.17 -5.00
C LYS A 177 21.35 -11.26 -6.45
N VAL A 178 20.46 -12.20 -6.74
CA VAL A 178 19.79 -12.32 -8.02
C VAL A 178 18.35 -11.92 -7.81
N GLU A 179 17.84 -11.00 -8.62
CA GLU A 179 16.48 -10.49 -8.49
C GLU A 179 15.88 -10.28 -9.88
N PRO A 180 14.77 -10.95 -10.22
CA PRO A 180 14.05 -10.60 -11.43
C PRO A 180 13.55 -9.15 -11.34
N ALA A 181 13.52 -8.45 -12.47
CA ALA A 181 13.08 -7.06 -12.49
C ALA A 181 11.63 -6.88 -12.01
N GLN A 182 10.80 -7.92 -12.17
CA GLN A 182 9.41 -7.96 -11.73
C GLN A 182 9.12 -9.36 -11.16
N PRO A 183 8.21 -9.51 -10.20
CA PRO A 183 7.88 -10.83 -9.65
C PRO A 183 7.12 -11.71 -10.65
N VAL A 184 6.35 -11.08 -11.57
CA VAL A 184 5.58 -11.76 -12.61
C VAL A 184 5.83 -11.08 -13.97
N PHE A 185 6.19 -11.85 -15.00
CA PHE A 185 6.49 -11.38 -16.35
C PHE A 185 5.35 -11.70 -17.33
N ASP A 186 5.02 -10.75 -18.19
CA ASP A 186 4.07 -10.99 -19.30
C ASP A 186 4.78 -11.73 -20.43
N ALA A 187 4.31 -12.93 -20.76
CA ALA A 187 4.84 -13.69 -21.88
C ALA A 187 4.68 -12.97 -23.23
N SER A 188 3.74 -12.04 -23.37
CA SER A 188 3.59 -11.24 -24.61
C SER A 188 4.78 -10.34 -24.91
N GLN A 189 5.60 -10.01 -23.91
CA GLN A 189 6.79 -9.19 -24.10
C GLN A 189 8.01 -10.01 -24.58
N SER A 190 7.97 -11.34 -24.45
CA SER A 190 9.03 -12.30 -24.82
C SER A 190 10.43 -11.95 -24.28
N LYS A 191 10.49 -11.10 -23.25
CA LYS A 191 11.70 -10.53 -22.68
C LYS A 191 11.60 -10.49 -21.17
N MET A 192 12.69 -10.87 -20.51
CA MET A 192 12.83 -10.87 -19.07
C MET A 192 14.17 -10.27 -18.70
N VAL A 193 14.18 -9.36 -17.72
CA VAL A 193 15.41 -8.79 -17.17
C VAL A 193 15.63 -9.34 -15.77
N VAL A 194 16.82 -9.85 -15.52
CA VAL A 194 17.28 -10.32 -14.20
C VAL A 194 18.45 -9.45 -13.77
N ARG A 195 18.31 -8.81 -12.61
CA ARG A 195 19.37 -8.02 -12.01
C ARG A 195 20.24 -8.91 -11.13
N VAL A 196 21.55 -8.78 -11.29
CA VAL A 196 22.54 -9.51 -10.50
C VAL A 196 23.44 -8.51 -9.82
N LYS A 197 23.49 -8.60 -8.49
CA LYS A 197 24.37 -7.80 -7.66
C LYS A 197 25.37 -8.68 -6.94
N VAL A 198 26.64 -8.29 -6.95
CA VAL A 198 27.70 -8.93 -6.17
C VAL A 198 28.43 -7.88 -5.36
N SER A 199 28.62 -8.15 -4.08
CA SER A 199 29.37 -7.27 -3.17
C SER A 199 30.11 -8.11 -2.14
N HIS A 200 31.16 -7.58 -1.51
CA HIS A 200 31.82 -8.31 -0.42
C HIS A 200 30.86 -8.59 0.74
N ASP A 201 30.94 -9.80 1.28
CA ASP A 201 30.37 -10.09 2.60
C ASP A 201 31.31 -9.56 3.68
N CYS A 202 31.14 -8.28 4.00
CA CYS A 202 31.94 -7.55 4.97
C CYS A 202 31.93 -8.15 6.39
N LEU A 203 31.06 -9.11 6.70
CA LEU A 203 31.05 -9.85 7.98
C LEU A 203 31.93 -11.10 7.94
N ARG A 204 32.13 -11.69 6.76
CA ARG A 204 32.80 -13.00 6.61
C ARG A 204 34.15 -12.92 5.92
N THR A 205 34.35 -11.96 5.02
CA THR A 205 35.56 -11.87 4.20
C THR A 205 36.73 -11.16 4.90
N LEU A 206 37.95 -11.65 4.65
CA LEU A 206 39.22 -11.09 5.12
C LEU A 206 40.06 -10.49 3.98
N ALA A 207 39.66 -10.72 2.72
CA ALA A 207 40.40 -10.33 1.52
C ALA A 207 39.52 -9.58 0.52
N LYS A 208 40.17 -8.69 -0.24
CA LYS A 208 39.64 -8.17 -1.50
C LYS A 208 39.56 -9.30 -2.51
N ALA A 209 38.61 -9.21 -3.44
CA ALA A 209 38.57 -10.13 -4.56
C ALA A 209 39.49 -9.57 -5.65
N THR A 210 40.62 -10.23 -5.91
CA THR A 210 41.56 -9.81 -6.97
C THR A 210 41.01 -10.13 -8.35
N SER A 211 40.09 -11.09 -8.42
CA SER A 211 39.26 -11.43 -9.57
C SER A 211 38.02 -12.12 -9.04
N ALA A 212 36.88 -11.99 -9.73
CA ALA A 212 35.70 -12.78 -9.44
C ALA A 212 34.97 -13.15 -10.72
N GLU A 213 34.32 -14.31 -10.72
CA GLU A 213 33.49 -14.79 -11.82
C GLU A 213 32.12 -15.16 -11.30
N VAL A 214 31.08 -14.72 -11.99
CA VAL A 214 29.70 -15.08 -11.69
C VAL A 214 29.16 -15.90 -12.83
N THR A 215 28.69 -17.10 -12.53
CA THR A 215 28.03 -18.00 -13.46
C THR A 215 26.53 -17.95 -13.21
N ILE A 216 25.74 -17.70 -14.26
CA ILE A 216 24.28 -17.67 -14.19
C ILE A 216 23.71 -18.90 -14.89
N ASP A 217 23.03 -19.74 -14.13
CA ASP A 217 22.21 -20.81 -14.68
C ASP A 217 20.78 -20.32 -14.87
N LYS A 218 20.33 -20.45 -16.11
CA LYS A 218 18.99 -20.07 -16.55
C LYS A 218 18.17 -21.32 -16.91
N PRO A 219 16.84 -21.23 -16.90
CA PRO A 219 16.01 -22.32 -17.40
C PRO A 219 16.27 -22.57 -18.91
N PRO A 220 16.06 -23.80 -19.42
CA PRO A 220 16.33 -24.15 -20.82
C PRO A 220 15.53 -23.33 -21.85
N SER A 221 14.32 -22.89 -21.49
CA SER A 221 13.42 -22.10 -22.36
C SER A 221 13.87 -20.65 -22.58
N PHE A 222 14.88 -20.20 -21.84
CA PHE A 222 15.42 -18.84 -21.95
C PHE A 222 16.67 -18.81 -22.80
N THR A 223 16.86 -17.71 -23.51
CA THR A 223 18.01 -17.41 -24.37
C THR A 223 18.60 -16.08 -23.93
N TYR A 224 19.90 -16.07 -23.64
CA TYR A 224 20.59 -14.83 -23.30
C TYR A 224 20.64 -13.89 -24.50
N SER A 225 20.34 -12.61 -24.27
CA SER A 225 20.41 -11.57 -25.31
C SER A 225 21.58 -10.62 -25.09
N LYS A 226 21.58 -9.89 -23.96
CA LYS A 226 22.63 -8.93 -23.61
C LYS A 226 22.67 -8.69 -22.11
N PHE A 227 23.70 -7.99 -21.62
CA PHE A 227 23.69 -7.41 -20.28
C PHE A 227 23.98 -5.91 -20.36
N THR A 228 23.53 -5.17 -19.35
CA THR A 228 23.76 -3.73 -19.20
C THR A 228 24.29 -3.45 -17.80
N LYS A 229 25.27 -2.56 -17.69
CA LYS A 229 25.88 -2.16 -16.42
C LYS A 229 25.04 -1.03 -15.78
N ASN A 230 24.70 -1.18 -14.50
CA ASN A 230 24.01 -0.13 -13.74
C ASN A 230 25.00 0.91 -13.19
N THR A 231 24.53 2.13 -12.92
CA THR A 231 25.33 3.22 -12.36
C THR A 231 25.96 2.81 -11.03
N GLY A 232 27.28 3.03 -10.88
CA GLY A 232 28.03 2.65 -9.67
C GLY A 232 28.55 1.20 -9.65
N SER A 233 28.25 0.39 -10.66
CA SER A 233 28.85 -0.94 -10.81
C SER A 233 30.34 -0.87 -11.19
N VAL A 234 31.12 -1.90 -10.83
CA VAL A 234 32.42 -2.19 -11.44
C VAL A 234 32.27 -2.62 -12.90
N ASP A 235 33.39 -2.62 -13.63
CA ASP A 235 33.44 -3.16 -14.99
C ASP A 235 33.30 -4.68 -14.99
N VAL A 236 32.49 -5.16 -15.93
CA VAL A 236 32.12 -6.57 -16.07
C VAL A 236 32.21 -6.93 -17.54
N THR A 237 32.80 -8.09 -17.83
CA THR A 237 32.89 -8.64 -19.19
C THR A 237 32.27 -10.03 -19.23
N LYS A 238 31.42 -10.31 -20.23
CA LYS A 238 30.94 -11.68 -20.45
C LYS A 238 32.04 -12.50 -21.11
N LYS A 239 32.43 -13.64 -20.53
CA LYS A 239 33.42 -14.55 -21.13
C LYS A 239 32.86 -15.20 -22.39
N ALA A 240 33.74 -15.39 -23.38
CA ALA A 240 33.45 -16.08 -24.63
C ALA A 240 33.51 -17.61 -24.46
N VAL A 241 32.76 -18.15 -23.50
CA VAL A 241 32.67 -19.58 -23.18
C VAL A 241 31.23 -20.07 -23.33
N SER A 242 31.05 -21.40 -23.41
CA SER A 242 29.73 -22.02 -23.30
C SER A 242 29.15 -21.72 -21.91
N GLY A 243 28.01 -21.03 -21.86
CA GLY A 243 27.36 -20.59 -20.62
C GLY A 243 27.33 -19.07 -20.41
N LEU A 244 26.83 -18.65 -19.25
CA LEU A 244 26.68 -17.25 -18.86
C LEU A 244 27.63 -16.93 -17.72
N VAL A 245 28.90 -16.81 -18.07
CA VAL A 245 29.97 -16.47 -17.13
C VAL A 245 30.35 -15.01 -17.33
N PHE A 246 30.26 -14.23 -16.26
CA PHE A 246 30.60 -12.82 -16.20
C PHE A 246 31.85 -12.67 -15.35
N GLN A 247 32.91 -12.15 -15.95
CA GLN A 247 34.17 -11.86 -15.30
C GLN A 247 34.16 -10.45 -14.73
N ILE A 248 34.61 -10.37 -13.49
CA ILE A 248 34.77 -9.15 -12.72
C ILE A 248 36.27 -9.05 -12.43
N GLY A 249 36.84 -7.87 -12.65
CA GLY A 249 38.23 -7.60 -12.31
C GLY A 249 38.47 -7.54 -10.80
N VAL A 250 39.43 -6.72 -10.40
CA VAL A 250 39.64 -6.42 -8.98
C VAL A 250 38.39 -5.72 -8.44
N MET A 251 37.85 -6.25 -7.35
CA MET A 251 36.74 -5.65 -6.62
C MET A 251 37.20 -5.29 -5.20
N ASP A 252 37.13 -4.00 -4.88
CA ASP A 252 37.33 -3.47 -3.54
C ASP A 252 36.05 -3.58 -2.69
N PHE A 253 36.18 -3.52 -1.36
CA PHE A 253 35.06 -3.71 -0.43
C PHE A 253 33.89 -2.73 -0.59
N GLN A 254 34.14 -1.51 -1.08
CA GLN A 254 33.08 -0.51 -1.33
C GLN A 254 32.46 -0.66 -2.72
N GLN A 255 33.11 -1.41 -3.60
CA GLN A 255 32.66 -1.60 -4.96
C GLN A 255 31.63 -2.71 -5.02
N ILE A 256 30.69 -2.57 -5.95
CA ILE A 256 29.67 -3.57 -6.22
C ILE A 256 29.69 -3.89 -7.71
N MET A 257 29.43 -5.14 -8.05
CA MET A 257 28.90 -5.49 -9.37
C MET A 257 27.40 -5.29 -9.33
N ASP A 258 26.85 -4.62 -10.32
CA ASP A 258 25.41 -4.43 -10.49
C ASP A 258 25.07 -4.38 -11.98
N ILE A 259 24.52 -5.48 -12.49
CA ILE A 259 24.17 -5.62 -13.91
C ILE A 259 22.74 -6.10 -14.10
N ASP A 260 22.14 -5.71 -15.21
CA ASP A 260 20.85 -6.21 -15.70
C ASP A 260 21.09 -7.12 -16.90
N ILE A 261 20.66 -8.38 -16.81
CA ILE A 261 20.79 -9.38 -17.86
C ILE A 261 19.43 -9.56 -18.55
N GLU A 262 19.40 -9.32 -19.87
CA GLU A 262 18.22 -9.51 -20.70
C GLU A 262 18.22 -10.92 -21.29
N PHE A 263 17.12 -11.63 -21.03
CA PHE A 263 16.80 -12.91 -21.63
C PHE A 263 15.59 -12.75 -22.54
N THR A 264 15.64 -13.39 -23.70
CA THR A 264 14.45 -13.75 -24.47
C THR A 264 14.02 -15.15 -24.08
N PHE A 265 12.76 -15.49 -24.27
CA PHE A 265 12.31 -16.87 -24.05
C PHE A 265 11.26 -17.23 -25.07
N THR A 266 11.28 -18.49 -25.48
CA THR A 266 10.20 -19.06 -26.27
C THR A 266 9.26 -19.75 -25.29
N PRO A 267 8.01 -19.30 -25.14
CA PRO A 267 7.08 -19.95 -24.23
C PRO A 267 6.79 -21.37 -24.71
N SER A 268 7.42 -22.37 -24.09
CA SER A 268 7.23 -23.79 -24.40
C SER A 268 6.11 -24.46 -23.59
N SER A 269 5.55 -23.77 -22.60
CA SER A 269 4.56 -24.35 -21.69
C SER A 269 3.12 -24.09 -22.14
N SER A 270 2.26 -25.09 -21.92
CA SER A 270 0.83 -25.04 -22.20
C SER A 270 0.02 -24.27 -21.16
N LYS A 271 0.65 -23.79 -20.07
CA LYS A 271 -0.04 -23.09 -18.98
C LYS A 271 -0.49 -21.70 -19.44
N GLN A 272 -1.76 -21.56 -19.77
CA GLN A 272 -2.39 -20.30 -20.18
C GLN A 272 -3.26 -19.72 -19.06
N GLY A 273 -3.34 -18.40 -19.02
CA GLY A 273 -4.22 -17.69 -18.11
C GLY A 273 -3.66 -17.60 -16.69
N ARG A 274 -4.50 -17.95 -15.71
CA ARG A 274 -4.24 -17.68 -14.29
C ARG A 274 -3.05 -18.44 -13.71
N ASP A 275 -2.71 -19.58 -14.29
CA ASP A 275 -1.65 -20.44 -13.80
C ASP A 275 -0.29 -19.86 -14.15
N LEU A 276 0.42 -19.40 -13.11
CA LEU A 276 1.77 -18.89 -13.24
C LEU A 276 2.79 -20.02 -13.41
N GLU A 277 3.72 -19.84 -14.36
CA GLU A 277 4.87 -20.72 -14.49
C GLU A 277 6.05 -20.17 -13.68
N ASN A 278 6.41 -20.86 -12.61
CA ASN A 278 7.55 -20.49 -11.79
C ASN A 278 8.86 -20.79 -12.54
N VAL A 279 9.76 -19.82 -12.55
CA VAL A 279 11.09 -19.89 -13.14
C VAL A 279 12.12 -19.51 -12.09
N VAL A 280 13.24 -20.22 -12.07
CA VAL A 280 14.31 -19.99 -11.10
C VAL A 280 15.62 -19.80 -11.85
N PHE A 281 16.33 -18.73 -11.51
CA PHE A 281 17.69 -18.46 -11.95
C PHE A 281 18.63 -18.75 -10.79
N TYR A 282 19.71 -19.47 -11.05
CA TYR A 282 20.76 -19.70 -10.07
C TYR A 282 21.99 -18.87 -10.45
N ALA A 283 22.67 -18.35 -9.43
CA ALA A 283 23.96 -17.72 -9.58
C ALA A 283 24.96 -18.36 -8.63
N ASP A 284 26.08 -18.74 -9.22
CA ASP A 284 27.27 -19.18 -8.51
C ASP A 284 28.36 -18.14 -8.69
N VAL A 285 29.16 -17.94 -7.65
CA VAL A 285 30.28 -17.00 -7.70
C VAL A 285 31.57 -17.68 -7.26
N LYS A 286 32.63 -17.41 -8.01
CA LYS A 286 34.00 -17.79 -7.69
C LYS A 286 34.82 -16.52 -7.51
N ALA A 287 35.66 -16.48 -6.49
CA ALA A 287 36.54 -15.33 -6.28
C ALA A 287 37.96 -15.80 -5.98
N GLN A 288 38.93 -15.01 -6.44
CA GLN A 288 40.35 -15.19 -6.17
C GLN A 288 40.81 -14.15 -5.14
N GLY A 289 41.63 -14.59 -4.19
CA GLY A 289 42.19 -13.74 -3.13
C GLY A 289 43.72 -13.73 -3.14
N SER A 290 44.33 -12.70 -2.55
CA SER A 290 45.79 -12.63 -2.40
C SER A 290 46.25 -13.30 -1.10
N GLY A 291 46.97 -14.43 -1.20
CA GLY A 291 47.61 -15.11 -0.08
C GLY A 291 49.14 -15.19 -0.28
N SER A 292 49.92 -15.06 0.79
CA SER A 292 51.39 -15.09 0.76
C SER A 292 51.98 -16.51 0.92
N CYS A 293 51.17 -17.53 1.19
CA CYS A 293 51.63 -18.91 1.40
C CYS A 293 51.50 -19.83 0.17
N ALA A 294 50.96 -19.35 -0.95
CA ALA A 294 50.97 -20.08 -2.20
C ALA A 294 51.33 -19.12 -3.33
N SER A 295 52.36 -19.44 -4.09
CA SER A 295 52.75 -18.76 -5.33
C SER A 295 51.71 -18.87 -6.46
N GLU A 296 50.50 -19.31 -6.16
CA GLU A 296 49.45 -19.61 -7.13
C GLU A 296 48.11 -19.01 -6.70
N VAL A 297 47.42 -18.40 -7.67
CA VAL A 297 46.07 -17.88 -7.54
C VAL A 297 45.10 -19.05 -7.34
N GLN A 298 44.43 -19.12 -6.18
CA GLN A 298 43.43 -20.17 -5.91
C GLN A 298 42.00 -19.64 -6.09
N ASP A 299 41.17 -20.45 -6.76
CA ASP A 299 39.74 -20.22 -6.91
C ASP A 299 38.99 -20.70 -5.66
N TYR A 300 38.27 -19.80 -5.00
CA TYR A 300 37.40 -20.14 -3.87
C TYR A 300 35.94 -20.19 -4.35
N PRO A 301 35.32 -21.37 -4.46
CA PRO A 301 33.89 -21.48 -4.71
C PRO A 301 33.11 -21.09 -3.45
N ILE A 302 32.18 -20.15 -3.59
CA ILE A 302 31.24 -19.85 -2.50
C ILE A 302 30.18 -20.95 -2.52
N CYS A 303 30.05 -21.69 -1.42
CA CYS A 303 29.20 -22.90 -1.31
C CYS A 303 27.69 -22.61 -1.25
N ASP A 304 27.29 -21.35 -1.39
CA ASP A 304 25.89 -20.93 -1.39
C ASP A 304 25.44 -20.69 -2.84
N SER A 305 24.53 -21.53 -3.35
CA SER A 305 23.86 -21.27 -4.63
C SER A 305 22.77 -20.23 -4.41
N PHE A 306 22.88 -19.06 -5.04
CA PHE A 306 21.90 -17.98 -4.88
C PHE A 306 20.83 -18.11 -5.94
N SER A 307 19.57 -18.27 -5.52
CA SER A 307 18.46 -18.44 -6.45
C SER A 307 17.48 -17.28 -6.41
N ALA A 308 16.97 -16.87 -7.57
CA ALA A 308 15.85 -15.95 -7.68
C ALA A 308 14.70 -16.60 -8.44
N GLY A 309 13.56 -16.71 -7.75
CA GLY A 309 12.30 -17.13 -8.34
C GLY A 309 11.56 -15.95 -8.96
N GLY A 310 11.04 -16.15 -10.17
CA GLY A 310 10.02 -15.30 -10.79
C GLY A 310 8.89 -16.18 -11.33
N ALA A 311 7.83 -15.55 -11.82
CA ALA A 311 6.72 -16.22 -12.47
C ALA A 311 6.49 -15.66 -13.87
N ILE A 312 6.09 -16.49 -14.82
CA ILE A 312 5.61 -16.07 -16.14
C ILE A 312 4.09 -16.18 -16.16
N TYR A 313 3.42 -15.08 -16.49
CA TYR A 313 2.01 -15.03 -16.84
C TYR A 313 1.85 -15.17 -18.36
N ARG A 314 0.99 -16.08 -18.81
CA ARG A 314 0.61 -16.18 -20.21
C ARG A 314 -0.83 -15.68 -20.37
N PRO A 315 -1.06 -14.59 -21.12
CA PRO A 315 -2.41 -14.10 -21.35
C PRO A 315 -3.30 -15.18 -21.97
N PHE A 316 -4.58 -15.15 -21.65
CA PHE A 316 -5.56 -15.96 -22.38
C PHE A 316 -5.62 -15.52 -23.85
N GLN A 317 -5.86 -16.48 -24.75
CA GLN A 317 -5.98 -16.19 -26.18
C GLN A 317 -7.10 -15.18 -26.50
N THR A 318 -8.17 -15.19 -25.70
CA THR A 318 -9.31 -14.28 -25.82
C THR A 318 -9.61 -13.60 -24.49
N CYS A 319 -10.17 -12.39 -24.52
CA CYS A 319 -10.59 -11.63 -23.34
C CYS A 319 -9.48 -11.38 -22.31
N ASP A 320 -8.32 -10.94 -22.76
CA ASP A 320 -7.18 -10.59 -21.89
C ASP A 320 -6.37 -9.41 -22.46
N SER A 321 -7.09 -8.49 -23.09
CA SER A 321 -6.51 -7.33 -23.77
C SER A 321 -6.45 -6.14 -22.82
N ALA A 322 -5.46 -5.27 -23.06
CA ALA A 322 -5.38 -3.97 -22.41
C ALA A 322 -6.55 -3.07 -22.86
N PRO A 323 -6.90 -2.03 -22.08
CA PRO A 323 -7.93 -1.09 -22.47
C PRO A 323 -7.60 -0.42 -23.81
N GLY A 324 -8.61 -0.30 -24.69
CA GLY A 324 -8.46 0.35 -25.99
C GLY A 324 -7.75 -0.45 -27.10
N SER A 325 -7.35 -1.72 -26.90
CA SER A 325 -6.67 -2.54 -27.94
C SER A 325 -7.51 -3.72 -28.48
N GLY A 326 -8.02 -3.65 -29.74
CA GLY A 326 -8.91 -4.65 -30.38
C GLY A 326 -10.35 -4.17 -30.69
N ASN A 327 -11.30 -5.07 -30.99
CA ASN A 327 -12.71 -4.74 -31.27
C ASN A 327 -13.65 -4.84 -30.03
N ASP A 328 -13.30 -5.64 -29.02
CA ASP A 328 -14.14 -5.94 -27.83
C ASP A 328 -13.54 -5.41 -26.51
N ASN A 329 -12.90 -4.24 -26.57
CA ASN A 329 -12.01 -3.82 -25.50
C ASN A 329 -12.77 -3.10 -24.38
N ILE A 330 -12.24 -3.27 -23.18
CA ILE A 330 -12.57 -2.43 -22.05
C ILE A 330 -12.13 -0.99 -22.33
N VAL A 331 -12.92 -0.03 -21.86
CA VAL A 331 -12.62 1.41 -21.97
C VAL A 331 -12.93 2.04 -20.62
N TYR A 332 -11.98 2.80 -20.10
CA TYR A 332 -12.21 3.59 -18.89
C TYR A 332 -13.07 4.80 -19.21
N GLU A 333 -14.09 5.00 -18.39
CA GLU A 333 -14.90 6.21 -18.39
C GLU A 333 -14.20 7.30 -17.56
N SER A 334 -13.80 6.96 -16.34
CA SER A 334 -13.26 7.93 -15.38
C SER A 334 -12.51 7.22 -14.25
N PHE A 335 -11.66 7.98 -13.56
CA PHE A 335 -10.95 7.55 -12.35
C PHE A 335 -11.45 8.40 -11.18
N TYR A 336 -11.68 7.77 -10.03
CA TYR A 336 -12.08 8.41 -8.77
C TYR A 336 -11.17 7.93 -7.66
N ALA A 337 -11.18 8.58 -6.50
CA ALA A 337 -10.45 8.10 -5.34
C ALA A 337 -11.15 8.47 -4.04
N SER A 338 -10.77 7.81 -2.95
CA SER A 338 -11.17 8.18 -1.60
C SER A 338 -10.74 9.59 -1.21
N SER A 339 -9.55 10.00 -1.65
CA SER A 339 -9.00 11.35 -1.52
C SER A 339 -7.80 11.47 -2.47
N TYR A 340 -7.27 12.68 -2.66
CA TYR A 340 -6.08 12.90 -3.46
C TYR A 340 -5.25 14.09 -2.94
N SER A 341 -3.95 14.06 -3.20
CA SER A 341 -3.07 15.21 -3.01
C SER A 341 -3.07 16.11 -4.25
N ASN A 342 -2.54 17.33 -4.14
CA ASN A 342 -2.48 18.28 -5.26
C ASN A 342 -1.72 17.73 -6.48
N GLN A 343 -0.77 16.81 -6.28
CA GLN A 343 0.04 16.21 -7.35
C GLN A 343 -0.38 14.77 -7.69
N GLY A 344 -1.38 14.22 -7.00
CA GLY A 344 -1.77 12.82 -7.05
C GLY A 344 -3.25 12.61 -7.34
N GLN A 345 -3.81 13.41 -8.27
CA GLN A 345 -5.22 13.29 -8.70
C GLN A 345 -5.57 11.87 -9.19
N PRO A 346 -6.84 11.43 -9.11
CA PRO A 346 -7.23 10.07 -9.52
C PRO A 346 -6.81 9.70 -10.95
N GLU A 347 -6.85 10.64 -11.89
CA GLU A 347 -6.47 10.47 -13.30
C GLU A 347 -4.98 10.19 -13.47
N GLN A 348 -4.15 10.63 -12.52
CA GLN A 348 -2.73 10.27 -12.48
C GLN A 348 -2.52 8.78 -12.16
N GLY A 349 -3.56 8.07 -11.68
CA GLY A 349 -3.55 6.63 -11.48
C GLY A 349 -3.67 5.79 -12.76
N LYS A 350 -3.83 6.42 -13.93
CA LYS A 350 -3.78 5.71 -15.22
C LYS A 350 -2.34 5.40 -15.63
N PHE A 351 -2.11 4.24 -16.23
CA PHE A 351 -0.78 3.81 -16.66
C PHE A 351 -0.07 4.76 -17.63
N SER A 352 -0.83 5.44 -18.50
CA SER A 352 -0.31 6.43 -19.46
C SER A 352 0.03 7.78 -18.83
N SER A 353 -0.32 8.02 -17.56
CA SER A 353 -0.10 9.30 -16.90
C SER A 353 1.37 9.44 -16.44
N PRO A 354 1.94 10.66 -16.48
CA PRO A 354 3.31 10.91 -16.05
C PRO A 354 3.47 10.82 -14.52
N GLY A 355 2.40 11.01 -13.75
CA GLY A 355 2.37 10.87 -12.31
C GLY A 355 1.87 9.52 -11.82
N ALA A 356 1.42 9.49 -10.56
CA ALA A 356 0.69 8.39 -9.95
C ALA A 356 -0.40 8.98 -9.04
N TRP A 357 -1.51 8.26 -8.83
CA TRP A 357 -2.47 8.68 -7.82
C TRP A 357 -1.83 8.58 -6.43
N GLN A 358 -2.05 9.61 -5.60
CA GLN A 358 -1.63 9.65 -4.21
C GLN A 358 -2.78 10.21 -3.37
N PRO A 359 -3.18 9.54 -2.27
CA PRO A 359 -4.23 10.07 -1.40
C PRO A 359 -3.76 11.32 -0.67
N SER A 360 -4.71 12.11 -0.16
CA SER A 360 -4.45 13.35 0.60
C SER A 360 -3.48 13.15 1.77
N ASN A 361 -3.50 11.97 2.39
CA ASN A 361 -2.52 11.51 3.36
C ASN A 361 -1.94 10.17 2.88
N SER A 362 -0.76 10.23 2.26
CA SER A 362 -0.08 9.10 1.63
C SER A 362 0.70 8.21 2.61
N LEU A 363 0.83 8.63 3.86
CA LEU A 363 1.41 7.82 4.95
C LEU A 363 0.31 7.11 5.77
N LYS A 364 -0.96 7.34 5.44
CA LYS A 364 -2.09 6.82 6.20
C LYS A 364 -2.19 5.31 6.00
N THR A 365 -1.89 4.56 7.05
CA THR A 365 -1.99 3.08 7.07
C THR A 365 -3.43 2.57 7.28
N ASN A 366 -4.43 3.46 7.34
CA ASN A 366 -5.81 3.03 7.55
C ASN A 366 -6.41 2.42 6.27
N LEU A 367 -7.15 1.31 6.43
CA LEU A 367 -7.79 0.49 5.39
C LEU A 367 -8.96 1.20 4.67
N ARG A 368 -8.88 2.51 4.39
CA ARG A 368 -9.94 3.28 3.74
C ARG A 368 -9.54 3.96 2.43
N GLN A 369 -8.24 4.05 2.11
CA GLN A 369 -7.82 4.64 0.84
C GLN A 369 -8.11 3.72 -0.34
N TYR A 370 -8.56 4.27 -1.46
CA TYR A 370 -8.77 3.52 -2.69
C TYR A 370 -8.63 4.39 -3.93
N LEU A 371 -8.16 3.78 -5.01
CA LEU A 371 -8.32 4.26 -6.38
C LEU A 371 -9.47 3.49 -7.02
N GLU A 372 -10.47 4.20 -7.53
CA GLU A 372 -11.64 3.64 -8.21
C GLU A 372 -11.53 3.88 -9.71
N VAL A 373 -11.77 2.84 -10.49
CA VAL A 373 -11.80 2.89 -11.96
C VAL A 373 -13.21 2.55 -12.41
N ARG A 374 -13.77 3.41 -13.27
CA ARG A 374 -15.09 3.23 -13.88
C ARG A 374 -14.95 2.88 -15.35
N PHE A 375 -15.74 1.92 -15.80
CA PHE A 375 -15.77 1.48 -17.18
C PHE A 375 -17.03 1.99 -17.89
N THR A 376 -16.91 2.30 -19.18
CA THR A 376 -18.04 2.81 -19.98
C THR A 376 -19.15 1.76 -20.17
N SER A 377 -18.84 0.48 -19.98
CA SER A 377 -19.75 -0.65 -20.11
C SER A 377 -19.42 -1.72 -19.06
N LEU A 378 -20.28 -2.73 -18.93
CA LEU A 378 -19.96 -3.91 -18.11
C LEU A 378 -18.80 -4.67 -18.74
N VAL A 379 -17.77 -4.98 -17.95
CA VAL A 379 -16.57 -5.65 -18.42
C VAL A 379 -16.32 -6.93 -17.65
N LYS A 380 -15.67 -7.90 -18.30
CA LYS A 380 -15.12 -9.09 -17.68
C LYS A 380 -13.60 -8.92 -17.55
N LEU A 381 -13.08 -8.94 -16.32
CA LEU A 381 -11.67 -8.73 -16.03
C LEU A 381 -10.99 -10.01 -15.57
N ARG A 382 -9.72 -10.20 -15.97
CA ARG A 382 -8.93 -11.43 -15.73
C ARG A 382 -7.66 -11.21 -14.94
N ARG A 383 -7.09 -10.01 -15.06
CA ARG A 383 -5.89 -9.60 -14.34
C ARG A 383 -5.86 -8.08 -14.26
N PHE A 384 -4.94 -7.57 -13.48
CA PHE A 384 -4.60 -6.17 -13.45
C PHE A 384 -3.08 -6.02 -13.33
N ALA A 385 -2.59 -4.82 -13.63
CA ALA A 385 -1.21 -4.44 -13.45
C ALA A 385 -1.12 -3.22 -12.56
N VAL A 386 -0.07 -3.17 -11.74
CA VAL A 386 0.17 -2.09 -10.78
C VAL A 386 1.58 -1.54 -10.95
N GLN A 387 1.70 -0.21 -10.89
CA GLN A 387 2.99 0.49 -10.92
C GLN A 387 3.00 1.59 -9.84
N GLY A 388 4.15 1.85 -9.25
CA GLY A 388 4.34 2.99 -8.34
C GLY A 388 4.88 4.23 -9.03
N GLN A 389 5.40 5.16 -8.23
CA GLN A 389 6.13 6.35 -8.66
C GLN A 389 7.60 6.24 -8.24
N CYS A 390 8.48 6.15 -9.23
CA CYS A 390 9.92 6.19 -9.00
C CYS A 390 10.41 7.62 -8.86
N ASP A 391 11.36 7.80 -7.95
CA ASP A 391 12.20 8.98 -7.93
C ASP A 391 13.27 8.87 -9.03
N THR A 392 13.42 9.93 -9.83
CA THR A 392 14.47 10.05 -10.85
C THR A 392 15.64 10.92 -10.38
N SER A 393 15.54 11.54 -9.20
CA SER A 393 16.51 12.50 -8.67
C SER A 393 17.62 11.89 -7.80
N GLY A 394 17.54 10.58 -7.51
CA GLY A 394 18.61 9.82 -6.85
C GLY A 394 18.61 9.87 -5.31
N TYR A 395 17.57 10.44 -4.69
CA TYR A 395 17.46 10.58 -3.22
C TYR A 395 16.66 9.43 -2.55
N ASP A 396 16.41 8.34 -3.29
CA ASP A 396 15.65 7.14 -2.88
C ASP A 396 14.28 7.44 -2.25
N THR A 397 13.58 8.47 -2.77
CA THR A 397 12.21 8.80 -2.32
C THR A 397 11.15 7.99 -3.08
N ASN A 398 11.45 6.73 -3.37
CA ASN A 398 10.62 5.83 -4.18
C ASN A 398 9.30 5.50 -3.48
N ARG A 399 8.16 5.69 -4.14
CA ARG A 399 6.82 5.50 -3.55
C ARG A 399 6.05 4.46 -4.33
N TYR A 400 5.63 3.36 -3.71
CA TYR A 400 4.89 2.31 -4.40
C TYR A 400 4.12 1.41 -3.44
N VAL A 401 3.03 0.82 -3.92
CA VAL A 401 2.25 -0.15 -3.15
C VAL A 401 2.86 -1.56 -3.27
N LYS A 402 2.98 -2.24 -2.13
CA LYS A 402 3.51 -3.61 -2.00
C LYS A 402 2.41 -4.66 -1.93
N ALA A 403 1.24 -4.30 -1.40
CA ALA A 403 0.07 -5.16 -1.39
C ALA A 403 -1.24 -4.37 -1.53
N VAL A 404 -2.23 -4.98 -2.18
CA VAL A 404 -3.56 -4.38 -2.40
C VAL A 404 -4.70 -5.39 -2.20
N GLU A 405 -5.88 -4.89 -1.86
CA GLU A 405 -7.16 -5.59 -2.01
C GLU A 405 -7.92 -5.01 -3.20
N VAL A 406 -8.72 -5.86 -3.87
CA VAL A 406 -9.56 -5.44 -4.99
C VAL A 406 -11.03 -5.65 -4.63
N TYR A 407 -11.84 -4.62 -4.85
CA TYR A 407 -13.30 -4.66 -4.70
C TYR A 407 -13.93 -4.28 -6.05
N HIS A 408 -15.05 -4.89 -6.39
CA HIS A 408 -15.71 -4.69 -7.67
C HIS A 408 -17.22 -4.60 -7.50
N THR A 409 -17.87 -3.92 -8.44
CA THR A 409 -19.32 -3.82 -8.50
C THR A 409 -19.80 -3.60 -9.92
N VAL A 410 -21.00 -4.09 -10.21
CA VAL A 410 -21.70 -3.87 -11.49
C VAL A 410 -22.64 -2.67 -11.44
N ASN A 411 -23.02 -2.22 -10.23
CA ASN A 411 -24.05 -1.19 -10.01
C ASN A 411 -23.55 0.06 -9.28
N GLY A 412 -22.34 0.03 -8.72
CA GLY A 412 -21.75 1.17 -8.00
C GLY A 412 -22.16 1.28 -6.52
N ALA A 413 -23.16 0.50 -6.09
CA ALA A 413 -23.74 0.55 -4.75
C ALA A 413 -23.19 -0.56 -3.83
N THR A 414 -23.26 -1.82 -4.29
CA THR A 414 -22.79 -2.97 -3.49
C THR A 414 -21.41 -3.40 -3.97
N TRP A 415 -20.41 -3.20 -3.12
CA TRP A 415 -19.02 -3.54 -3.41
C TRP A 415 -18.68 -4.93 -2.89
N LYS A 416 -18.24 -5.82 -3.78
CA LYS A 416 -17.81 -7.18 -3.44
C LYS A 416 -16.28 -7.25 -3.42
N PRO A 417 -15.65 -7.75 -2.36
CA PRO A 417 -14.22 -8.07 -2.40
C PRO A 417 -13.95 -9.20 -3.39
N VAL A 418 -12.74 -9.23 -3.94
CA VAL A 418 -12.21 -10.43 -4.59
C VAL A 418 -11.76 -11.39 -3.50
N MET A 419 -12.23 -12.63 -3.57
CA MET A 419 -12.03 -13.65 -2.54
C MET A 419 -11.00 -14.70 -3.00
N GLU A 420 -10.36 -15.34 -2.02
CA GLU A 420 -9.63 -16.59 -2.20
C GLU A 420 -10.12 -17.56 -1.14
N GLY A 421 -10.92 -18.54 -1.56
CA GLY A 421 -11.72 -19.34 -0.64
C GLY A 421 -12.66 -18.46 0.18
N SER A 422 -12.55 -18.54 1.51
CA SER A 422 -13.38 -17.78 2.47
C SER A 422 -12.78 -16.43 2.90
N HIS A 423 -11.61 -16.04 2.39
CA HIS A 423 -10.90 -14.82 2.81
C HIS A 423 -10.82 -13.80 1.68
N ILE A 424 -10.76 -12.52 2.04
CA ILE A 424 -10.48 -11.44 1.09
C ILE A 424 -9.05 -11.63 0.57
N LYS A 425 -8.88 -11.65 -0.75
CA LYS A 425 -7.57 -11.84 -1.36
C LYS A 425 -6.73 -10.56 -1.21
N VAL A 426 -5.60 -10.70 -0.52
CA VAL A 426 -4.52 -9.70 -0.53
C VAL A 426 -3.56 -10.06 -1.67
N PHE A 427 -3.45 -9.17 -2.64
CA PHE A 427 -2.57 -9.32 -3.80
C PHE A 427 -1.22 -8.68 -3.53
N GLN A 428 -0.15 -9.45 -3.69
CA GLN A 428 1.22 -8.91 -3.66
C GLN A 428 1.52 -8.21 -4.99
N THR A 429 2.03 -6.99 -4.92
CA THR A 429 2.26 -6.10 -6.08
C THR A 429 3.75 -5.79 -6.23
N ASN A 430 4.12 -4.51 -6.33
CA ASN A 430 5.48 -4.06 -6.60
C ASN A 430 6.43 -4.37 -5.43
N ARG A 431 7.63 -4.87 -5.74
CA ARG A 431 8.73 -5.05 -4.78
C ARG A 431 9.77 -3.92 -4.79
N LYS A 432 9.69 -3.08 -5.82
CA LYS A 432 10.53 -1.90 -6.05
C LYS A 432 9.74 -0.92 -6.92
N CYS A 433 10.13 0.35 -6.94
CA CYS A 433 9.39 1.35 -7.73
C CYS A 433 9.46 1.06 -9.24
N GLN A 434 10.59 0.50 -9.69
CA GLN A 434 10.89 0.30 -11.11
C GLN A 434 10.17 -0.94 -11.61
N GLY A 435 9.20 -0.74 -12.50
CA GLY A 435 8.52 -1.82 -13.21
C GLY A 435 7.04 -1.96 -12.88
N THR A 436 6.38 -2.73 -13.71
CA THR A 436 4.95 -3.03 -13.67
C THR A 436 4.78 -4.42 -13.08
N THR A 437 3.94 -4.59 -12.07
CA THR A 437 3.62 -5.94 -11.56
C THR A 437 2.29 -6.39 -12.14
N ILE A 438 2.27 -7.52 -12.83
CA ILE A 438 1.04 -8.15 -13.32
C ILE A 438 0.52 -9.11 -12.26
N VAL A 439 -0.79 -9.02 -12.03
CA VAL A 439 -1.49 -9.78 -10.99
C VAL A 439 -2.72 -10.47 -11.62
N PRO A 440 -2.66 -11.79 -11.84
CA PRO A 440 -3.82 -12.57 -12.26
C PRO A 440 -4.91 -12.57 -11.18
N LEU A 441 -6.16 -12.42 -11.60
CA LEU A 441 -7.29 -12.61 -10.69
C LEU A 441 -7.56 -14.11 -10.51
N PRO A 442 -8.01 -14.56 -9.32
CA PRO A 442 -8.28 -15.97 -9.06
C PRO A 442 -9.49 -16.52 -9.85
N TYR A 443 -10.43 -15.65 -10.21
CA TYR A 443 -11.59 -15.93 -11.06
C TYR A 443 -11.94 -14.71 -11.93
N ASP A 444 -12.76 -14.89 -12.97
CA ASP A 444 -13.19 -13.81 -13.86
C ASP A 444 -14.14 -12.92 -13.06
N ILE A 445 -13.90 -11.61 -13.02
CA ILE A 445 -14.80 -10.67 -12.32
C ILE A 445 -15.60 -9.87 -13.36
N GLU A 446 -16.91 -9.76 -13.14
CA GLU A 446 -17.75 -8.83 -13.89
C GLU A 446 -17.89 -7.52 -13.13
N ALA A 447 -17.55 -6.40 -13.75
CA ALA A 447 -17.54 -5.11 -13.09
C ALA A 447 -17.90 -3.98 -14.05
N LYS A 448 -18.55 -2.94 -13.52
CA LYS A 448 -18.59 -1.60 -14.13
C LYS A 448 -17.71 -0.63 -13.34
N PHE A 449 -17.42 -0.93 -12.08
CA PHE A 449 -16.57 -0.15 -11.20
C PHE A 449 -15.66 -1.09 -10.41
N VAL A 450 -14.39 -0.71 -10.26
CA VAL A 450 -13.40 -1.47 -9.49
C VAL A 450 -12.63 -0.52 -8.57
N ARG A 451 -12.44 -0.90 -7.30
CA ARG A 451 -11.64 -0.21 -6.29
C ARG A 451 -10.41 -1.04 -5.98
N VAL A 452 -9.24 -0.41 -6.08
CA VAL A 452 -7.98 -0.97 -5.63
C VAL A 452 -7.58 -0.25 -4.34
N ARG A 453 -7.45 -1.02 -3.26
CA ARG A 453 -7.17 -0.51 -1.91
C ARG A 453 -5.75 -0.89 -1.50
N PRO A 454 -4.84 0.07 -1.30
CA PRO A 454 -3.52 -0.21 -0.75
C PRO A 454 -3.63 -0.80 0.67
N VAL A 455 -2.89 -1.88 0.92
CA VAL A 455 -2.79 -2.53 2.23
C VAL A 455 -1.37 -2.39 2.80
N ASP A 456 -0.37 -2.43 1.93
CA ASP A 456 1.05 -2.23 2.29
C ASP A 456 1.75 -1.41 1.20
N PHE A 457 2.73 -0.59 1.57
CA PHE A 457 3.43 0.33 0.68
C PHE A 457 4.84 0.66 1.20
N GLU A 458 5.69 1.13 0.29
CA GLU A 458 7.03 1.61 0.59
C GLU A 458 7.07 3.13 0.53
N ASN A 459 7.64 3.76 1.56
CA ASN A 459 7.70 5.21 1.82
C ASN A 459 6.34 5.92 1.88
N ALA A 460 5.53 5.88 0.82
CA ALA A 460 4.20 6.46 0.76
C ALA A 460 3.34 5.80 -0.33
N ILE A 461 2.02 5.89 -0.21
CA ILE A 461 1.06 5.40 -1.22
C ILE A 461 1.20 6.23 -2.50
N ALA A 462 1.65 5.57 -3.57
CA ALA A 462 1.57 6.04 -4.94
C ALA A 462 1.24 4.85 -5.85
N MET A 463 0.21 4.97 -6.69
CA MET A 463 -0.30 3.84 -7.46
C MET A 463 -0.85 4.26 -8.83
N LYS A 464 -0.47 3.49 -9.84
CA LYS A 464 -1.14 3.38 -11.13
C LYS A 464 -1.73 1.99 -11.29
N VAL A 465 -2.88 1.88 -11.95
CA VAL A 465 -3.54 0.59 -12.25
C VAL A 465 -3.93 0.49 -13.72
N GLU A 466 -3.75 -0.70 -14.29
CA GLU A 466 -4.27 -1.10 -15.60
C GLU A 466 -5.03 -2.43 -15.45
N PHE A 467 -6.26 -2.52 -15.93
CA PHE A 467 -7.04 -3.77 -15.93
C PHE A 467 -6.98 -4.42 -17.31
N TYR A 468 -7.09 -5.75 -17.39
CA TYR A 468 -7.11 -6.49 -18.65
C TYR A 468 -8.29 -7.44 -18.70
N GLY A 469 -8.89 -7.54 -19.89
CA GLY A 469 -10.13 -8.28 -20.08
C GLY A 469 -10.81 -7.98 -21.41
N CYS A 470 -12.14 -8.00 -21.40
CA CYS A 470 -12.99 -7.64 -22.53
C CYS A 470 -14.34 -7.07 -22.06
N LYS A 471 -15.12 -6.52 -22.98
CA LYS A 471 -16.54 -6.20 -22.72
C LYS A 471 -17.30 -7.47 -22.36
N SER A 472 -18.19 -7.38 -21.36
CA SER A 472 -19.06 -8.50 -21.01
C SER A 472 -20.25 -8.55 -21.98
N SER A 473 -20.53 -9.75 -22.51
CA SER A 473 -21.72 -10.02 -23.34
C SER A 473 -22.99 -10.20 -22.51
N THR A 474 -22.86 -10.34 -21.19
CA THR A 474 -23.97 -10.42 -20.25
C THR A 474 -24.55 -9.02 -20.04
N SER A 475 -25.34 -8.54 -21.01
CA SER A 475 -26.21 -7.39 -20.78
C SER A 475 -27.25 -7.78 -19.75
N VAL A 476 -26.97 -7.64 -18.45
CA VAL A 476 -28.05 -7.52 -17.47
C VAL A 476 -28.65 -6.12 -17.63
N LYS A 477 -29.33 -5.91 -18.77
CA LYS A 477 -30.42 -4.95 -18.84
C LYS A 477 -31.54 -5.56 -18.03
N ALA A 478 -31.48 -5.44 -16.71
CA ALA A 478 -32.72 -5.41 -15.98
C ALA A 478 -33.53 -4.26 -16.60
N PRO A 479 -34.78 -4.50 -17.04
CA PRO A 479 -35.57 -3.44 -17.66
C PRO A 479 -35.55 -2.21 -16.73
N PRO A 480 -35.41 -0.99 -17.27
CA PRO A 480 -35.55 0.22 -16.47
C PRO A 480 -36.89 0.10 -15.73
N ILE A 481 -36.84 0.28 -14.41
CA ILE A 481 -38.09 0.35 -13.65
C ILE A 481 -38.62 1.74 -13.95
N GLU A 482 -39.72 1.83 -14.69
CA GLU A 482 -40.41 3.11 -14.91
C GLU A 482 -40.78 3.69 -13.54
N ILE A 483 -40.24 4.87 -13.23
CA ILE A 483 -40.60 5.61 -12.03
C ILE A 483 -41.80 6.50 -12.42
N PRO A 484 -42.98 6.30 -11.82
CA PRO A 484 -44.13 7.16 -12.08
C PRO A 484 -43.87 8.57 -11.54
N GLN A 485 -44.46 9.57 -12.17
CA GLN A 485 -44.24 10.98 -11.80
C GLN A 485 -44.75 11.30 -10.39
N ARG A 486 -45.78 10.59 -9.91
CA ARG A 486 -46.39 10.77 -8.59
C ARG A 486 -46.74 9.42 -7.96
N SER A 487 -46.70 9.33 -6.64
CA SER A 487 -47.17 8.15 -5.88
C SER A 487 -47.51 8.49 -4.44
N MET A 488 -48.32 7.63 -3.81
CA MET A 488 -48.70 7.77 -2.41
C MET A 488 -48.84 6.41 -1.73
N ILE A 489 -48.24 6.24 -0.55
CA ILE A 489 -48.42 5.07 0.31
C ILE A 489 -48.88 5.43 1.72
N SER A 490 -49.80 4.62 2.26
CA SER A 490 -50.12 4.55 3.68
C SER A 490 -49.18 3.52 4.34
N TYR A 491 -48.53 3.93 5.42
CA TYR A 491 -47.63 3.08 6.19
C TYR A 491 -47.86 3.36 7.68
N SER A 492 -48.39 2.37 8.40
CA SER A 492 -48.74 2.52 9.82
C SER A 492 -49.71 3.70 10.03
N ASP A 493 -49.31 4.73 10.75
CA ASP A 493 -50.04 5.98 10.98
C ASP A 493 -49.58 7.12 10.07
N LYS A 494 -48.84 6.86 8.99
CA LYS A 494 -48.23 7.88 8.12
C LYS A 494 -48.71 7.76 6.69
N ILE A 495 -48.81 8.92 6.05
CA ILE A 495 -49.05 9.05 4.61
C ILE A 495 -47.79 9.60 3.98
N ILE A 496 -47.25 8.89 2.99
CA ILE A 496 -46.06 9.29 2.24
C ILE A 496 -46.48 9.61 0.82
N VAL A 497 -46.11 10.79 0.32
CA VAL A 497 -46.35 11.25 -1.05
C VAL A 497 -45.01 11.53 -1.72
N CYS A 498 -44.81 10.97 -2.91
CA CYS A 498 -43.62 11.23 -3.72
C CYS A 498 -44.00 11.89 -5.04
N SER A 499 -43.23 12.90 -5.43
CA SER A 499 -43.29 13.58 -6.72
C SER A 499 -41.92 13.55 -7.38
N SER A 500 -41.74 12.62 -8.32
CA SER A 500 -40.44 12.33 -8.92
C SER A 500 -40.12 13.23 -10.13
N GLY A 501 -41.13 13.94 -10.66
CA GLY A 501 -41.04 14.83 -11.82
C GLY A 501 -40.87 16.32 -11.51
N MET A 502 -40.72 16.72 -10.25
CA MET A 502 -40.52 18.13 -9.88
C MET A 502 -39.09 18.59 -10.16
N ASN A 503 -38.95 19.79 -10.73
CA ASN A 503 -37.67 20.50 -10.78
C ASN A 503 -37.27 20.87 -9.34
N ARG A 504 -36.17 20.30 -8.86
CA ARG A 504 -35.68 20.47 -7.48
C ARG A 504 -34.20 20.84 -7.43
N GLU A 505 -33.81 21.54 -6.39
CA GLU A 505 -32.40 21.80 -6.09
C GLU A 505 -31.69 20.56 -5.50
N ILE A 506 -30.36 20.56 -5.53
CA ILE A 506 -29.55 19.46 -4.99
C ILE A 506 -29.71 19.45 -3.46
N GLY A 507 -30.36 18.40 -2.94
CA GLY A 507 -30.56 18.21 -1.50
C GLY A 507 -32.03 18.27 -1.05
N GLU A 508 -32.94 18.72 -1.91
CA GLU A 508 -34.37 18.70 -1.64
C GLU A 508 -34.94 17.29 -1.82
N SER A 509 -35.97 16.93 -1.05
CA SER A 509 -36.58 15.59 -1.14
C SER A 509 -37.65 15.49 -2.21
N SER A 510 -37.70 14.35 -2.89
CA SER A 510 -38.80 14.01 -3.79
C SER A 510 -40.01 13.42 -3.06
N CYS A 511 -39.84 13.03 -1.79
CA CYS A 511 -40.87 12.35 -1.02
C CYS A 511 -41.05 13.01 0.33
N HIS A 512 -42.30 13.22 0.72
CA HIS A 512 -42.68 13.81 2.00
C HIS A 512 -43.66 12.90 2.70
N PHE A 513 -43.66 12.93 4.03
CA PHE A 513 -44.62 12.19 4.83
C PHE A 513 -45.25 13.08 5.91
N THR A 514 -46.44 12.70 6.34
CA THR A 514 -47.22 13.35 7.41
C THR A 514 -47.90 12.27 8.24
N ASN A 515 -48.27 12.56 9.50
CA ASN A 515 -49.04 11.59 10.27
C ASN A 515 -50.50 11.70 9.84
N ALA A 516 -51.18 10.56 9.66
CA ALA A 516 -52.58 10.49 9.29
C ALA A 516 -53.53 11.06 10.38
N SER A 517 -53.01 11.32 11.58
CA SER A 517 -53.71 11.94 12.70
C SER A 517 -53.60 13.47 12.73
N ASP A 518 -52.48 14.05 12.25
CA ASP A 518 -52.26 15.49 12.18
C ASP A 518 -52.55 16.06 10.78
N GLY A 519 -52.13 15.36 9.73
CA GLY A 519 -52.42 15.62 8.33
C GLY A 519 -51.96 16.98 7.79
N GLN A 520 -51.31 17.80 8.61
CA GLN A 520 -51.03 19.20 8.31
C GLN A 520 -49.53 19.52 8.32
N THR A 521 -48.71 18.66 8.91
CA THR A 521 -47.25 18.87 8.96
C THR A 521 -46.53 17.86 8.10
N TRP A 522 -45.85 18.35 7.08
CA TRP A 522 -45.05 17.53 6.16
C TRP A 522 -43.58 17.51 6.57
N GLN A 523 -42.99 16.32 6.55
CA GLN A 523 -41.58 16.09 6.78
C GLN A 523 -40.95 15.45 5.54
N ALA A 524 -39.74 15.87 5.21
CA ALA A 524 -39.01 15.35 4.05
C ALA A 524 -38.40 13.97 4.35
N LEU A 525 -38.58 13.01 3.46
CA LEU A 525 -37.75 11.79 3.44
C LEU A 525 -36.34 12.10 2.95
N HIS A 526 -35.41 11.18 3.18
CA HIS A 526 -34.04 11.32 2.71
C HIS A 526 -33.95 11.61 1.19
N PHE A 527 -33.24 12.68 0.80
CA PHE A 527 -33.25 13.24 -0.55
C PHE A 527 -32.82 12.28 -1.68
N MET A 528 -32.06 11.22 -1.35
CA MET A 528 -31.66 10.18 -2.29
C MET A 528 -32.80 9.24 -2.67
N VAL A 529 -33.82 9.09 -1.81
CA VAL A 529 -35.02 8.32 -2.12
C VAL A 529 -35.89 9.18 -3.03
N ARG A 530 -35.95 8.81 -4.32
CA ARG A 530 -36.77 9.50 -5.31
C ARG A 530 -38.20 9.00 -5.37
N TYR A 531 -38.38 7.74 -4.97
CA TYR A 531 -39.63 7.02 -5.13
C TYR A 531 -39.73 5.92 -4.08
N VAL A 532 -40.88 5.80 -3.40
CA VAL A 532 -41.15 4.62 -2.56
C VAL A 532 -41.95 3.64 -3.43
N ALA A 533 -41.46 2.41 -3.56
CA ALA A 533 -41.96 1.44 -4.53
C ALA A 533 -42.96 0.43 -3.96
N PHE A 534 -42.73 -0.05 -2.73
CA PHE A 534 -43.66 -0.94 -2.05
C PHE A 534 -43.42 -0.97 -0.54
N TYR A 535 -44.46 -1.38 0.19
CA TYR A 535 -44.39 -1.76 1.60
C TYR A 535 -44.52 -3.27 1.72
N ASN A 536 -43.67 -3.88 2.54
CA ASN A 536 -43.74 -5.30 2.87
C ASN A 536 -44.27 -5.45 4.30
N LYS A 537 -45.51 -5.94 4.45
CA LYS A 537 -46.15 -6.13 5.78
C LYS A 537 -45.44 -7.18 6.64
N ALA A 538 -44.82 -8.18 6.03
CA ALA A 538 -44.15 -9.25 6.75
C ALA A 538 -42.86 -8.79 7.44
N THR A 539 -42.13 -7.85 6.83
CA THR A 539 -40.90 -7.28 7.41
C THR A 539 -41.11 -5.95 8.12
N ASP A 540 -42.29 -5.35 7.96
CA ASP A 540 -42.61 -3.99 8.38
C ASP A 540 -41.59 -2.96 7.85
N LYS A 541 -41.29 -3.04 6.55
CA LYS A 541 -40.31 -2.16 5.88
C LYS A 541 -40.81 -1.61 4.56
N LEU A 542 -40.45 -0.36 4.30
CA LEU A 542 -40.63 0.29 3.01
C LEU A 542 -39.42 0.08 2.13
N TYR A 543 -39.66 0.01 0.82
CA TYR A 543 -38.64 -0.19 -0.18
C TYR A 543 -38.73 0.91 -1.23
N GLY A 544 -37.61 1.58 -1.50
CA GLY A 544 -37.55 2.77 -2.35
C GLY A 544 -36.56 2.64 -3.50
N LEU A 545 -36.65 3.55 -4.45
CA LEU A 545 -35.75 3.72 -5.59
C LEU A 545 -35.13 5.12 -5.57
N GLY A 546 -33.91 5.24 -6.07
CA GLY A 546 -33.26 6.53 -6.26
C GLY A 546 -32.10 6.50 -7.25
N GLY A 547 -31.43 7.65 -7.38
CA GLY A 547 -30.50 7.92 -8.47
C GLY A 547 -31.20 8.15 -9.82
N PRO A 548 -30.43 8.45 -10.89
CA PRO A 548 -30.98 8.51 -12.25
C PRO A 548 -31.62 7.15 -12.61
N GLU A 549 -32.83 7.16 -13.15
CA GLU A 549 -33.56 5.95 -13.61
C GLU A 549 -33.83 4.87 -12.53
N GLY A 550 -33.77 5.19 -11.23
CA GLY A 550 -34.11 4.23 -10.16
C GLY A 550 -33.11 3.10 -9.99
N ILE A 551 -31.85 3.34 -10.33
CA ILE A 551 -30.76 2.35 -10.28
C ILE A 551 -30.44 1.93 -8.83
N ILE A 552 -30.66 2.81 -7.86
CA ILE A 552 -30.38 2.55 -6.44
C ILE A 552 -31.66 2.05 -5.78
N THR A 553 -31.58 0.90 -5.12
CA THR A 553 -32.67 0.32 -4.33
C THR A 553 -32.43 0.52 -2.85
N PHE A 554 -33.44 0.98 -2.12
CA PHE A 554 -33.40 1.31 -0.70
C PHE A 554 -34.36 0.43 0.11
N GLN A 555 -34.06 0.26 1.39
CA GLN A 555 -34.95 -0.26 2.42
C GLN A 555 -35.00 0.73 3.58
N SER A 556 -36.17 0.99 4.16
CA SER A 556 -36.28 1.84 5.34
C SER A 556 -35.60 1.19 6.55
N SER A 557 -35.11 2.01 7.48
CA SER A 557 -34.53 1.52 8.74
C SER A 557 -35.62 1.25 9.77
N SER A 558 -35.29 1.32 11.07
CA SER A 558 -36.25 1.03 12.15
C SER A 558 -37.41 2.02 12.14
N THR A 559 -37.13 3.27 11.81
CA THR A 559 -38.12 4.30 11.50
C THR A 559 -37.85 4.90 10.12
N ILE A 560 -38.83 5.59 9.54
CA ILE A 560 -38.72 6.13 8.18
C ILE A 560 -37.94 7.46 8.13
N GLU A 561 -37.78 8.11 9.28
CA GLU A 561 -37.00 9.33 9.49
C GLU A 561 -35.49 9.05 9.51
N GLU A 562 -35.11 7.81 9.80
CA GLU A 562 -33.71 7.37 9.76
C GLU A 562 -33.20 7.20 8.31
N PRO A 563 -31.88 7.30 8.09
CA PRO A 563 -31.29 7.09 6.77
C PRO A 563 -31.59 5.70 6.22
N TRP A 564 -32.13 5.61 5.01
CA TRP A 564 -32.50 4.32 4.41
C TRP A 564 -31.27 3.52 3.97
N ASP A 565 -31.31 2.22 4.21
CA ASP A 565 -30.26 1.28 3.83
C ASP A 565 -30.29 1.00 2.33
N VAL A 566 -29.12 1.04 1.68
CA VAL A 566 -28.99 0.67 0.26
C VAL A 566 -28.89 -0.84 0.15
N ILE A 567 -29.87 -1.47 -0.50
CA ILE A 567 -29.96 -2.92 -0.65
C ILE A 567 -29.66 -3.37 -2.10
N PRO A 568 -29.22 -4.61 -2.33
CA PRO A 568 -29.03 -5.14 -3.69
C PRO A 568 -30.35 -5.22 -4.48
N LYS A 569 -30.31 -4.95 -5.79
CA LYS A 569 -31.50 -5.04 -6.67
C LYS A 569 -32.15 -6.43 -6.64
N ILE A 570 -31.36 -7.50 -6.53
CA ILE A 570 -31.89 -8.87 -6.42
C ILE A 570 -32.68 -9.08 -5.12
N GLU A 571 -32.22 -8.49 -4.02
CA GLU A 571 -32.96 -8.50 -2.75
C GLU A 571 -34.25 -7.70 -2.90
N PHE A 572 -34.18 -6.46 -3.41
CA PHE A 572 -35.35 -5.64 -3.69
C PHE A 572 -36.40 -6.38 -4.55
N THR A 573 -35.98 -7.05 -5.63
CA THR A 573 -36.87 -7.84 -6.49
C THR A 573 -37.44 -9.05 -5.76
N SER A 574 -36.64 -9.77 -4.97
CA SER A 574 -37.12 -10.91 -4.18
C SER A 574 -38.14 -10.51 -3.11
N ARG A 575 -37.93 -9.36 -2.44
CA ARG A 575 -38.83 -8.79 -1.43
C ARG A 575 -40.13 -8.28 -2.05
N ARG A 576 -40.08 -7.79 -3.30
CA ARG A 576 -41.26 -7.42 -4.09
C ARG A 576 -42.08 -8.63 -4.54
N ALA A 577 -41.43 -9.76 -4.82
CA ALA A 577 -42.07 -10.98 -5.30
C ALA A 577 -42.60 -11.89 -4.16
N ALA A 578 -42.28 -11.59 -2.90
CA ALA A 578 -42.63 -12.40 -1.75
C ALA A 578 -44.08 -12.17 -1.26
N SER A 579 -45.04 -12.93 -1.81
CA SER A 579 -46.43 -13.11 -1.32
C SER A 579 -47.38 -11.89 -1.28
N GLY A 580 -48.69 -12.14 -1.10
CA GLY A 580 -49.79 -11.17 -1.19
C GLY A 580 -49.87 -10.08 -0.11
N ASP A 581 -48.83 -9.97 0.72
CA ASP A 581 -48.66 -8.96 1.79
C ASP A 581 -47.81 -7.75 1.34
N VAL A 582 -47.52 -7.66 0.04
CA VAL A 582 -46.81 -6.54 -0.58
C VAL A 582 -47.82 -5.53 -1.11
N ILE A 583 -47.86 -4.34 -0.50
CA ILE A 583 -48.59 -3.20 -1.06
C ILE A 583 -47.70 -2.55 -2.10
N THR A 584 -47.95 -2.85 -3.37
CA THR A 584 -47.27 -2.21 -4.49
C THR A 584 -47.87 -0.84 -4.80
N LEU A 585 -46.99 0.12 -5.05
CA LEU A 585 -47.35 1.45 -5.50
C LEU A 585 -47.12 1.54 -7.00
N ALA A 586 -48.20 1.65 -7.77
CA ALA A 586 -48.16 2.28 -9.08
C ALA A 586 -49.59 2.62 -9.50
N ILE A 587 -49.93 3.89 -9.33
CA ILE A 587 -50.99 4.58 -10.04
C ILE A 587 -50.45 4.78 -11.46
N SER A 588 -51.21 4.43 -12.50
CA SER A 588 -50.77 4.71 -13.87
C SER A 588 -50.59 6.22 -14.06
N ASN A 589 -49.79 6.64 -15.04
CA ASN A 589 -49.54 8.06 -15.35
C ASN A 589 -50.81 8.90 -15.60
N ASP A 590 -52.00 8.26 -15.70
CA ASP A 590 -53.27 8.85 -16.12
C ASP A 590 -54.28 9.09 -14.98
N THR A 591 -53.99 8.75 -13.71
CA THR A 591 -55.01 8.66 -12.64
C THR A 591 -54.92 9.68 -11.50
N VAL A 592 -54.05 10.70 -11.60
CA VAL A 592 -54.04 11.83 -10.64
C VAL A 592 -54.01 13.16 -11.41
N VAL A 593 -55.20 13.67 -11.76
CA VAL A 593 -55.37 15.03 -12.27
C VAL A 593 -55.88 15.87 -11.11
N ILE A 594 -54.97 16.48 -10.36
CA ILE A 594 -55.37 17.51 -9.40
C ILE A 594 -55.79 18.72 -10.23
N ASN A 595 -57.10 18.99 -10.30
CA ASN A 595 -57.56 20.30 -10.72
C ASN A 595 -57.16 21.27 -9.60
N ASP A 596 -56.42 22.32 -9.94
CA ASP A 596 -56.00 23.40 -9.01
C ASP A 596 -57.19 24.23 -8.47
N ASP A 597 -58.42 23.74 -8.63
CA ASP A 597 -59.63 24.36 -8.11
C ASP A 597 -59.80 24.01 -6.63
N GLU A 598 -59.33 24.93 -5.77
CA GLU A 598 -59.47 24.87 -4.31
C GLU A 598 -60.93 24.78 -3.82
N SER A 599 -61.92 25.03 -4.69
CA SER A 599 -63.34 24.92 -4.34
C SER A 599 -63.83 23.47 -4.21
N SER A 600 -63.08 22.49 -4.74
CA SER A 600 -63.42 21.07 -4.64
C SER A 600 -63.07 20.50 -3.26
N LEU A 601 -64.09 20.33 -2.39
CA LEU A 601 -63.92 19.75 -1.05
C LEU A 601 -63.69 18.24 -1.05
N LEU A 602 -64.07 17.56 -2.13
CA LEU A 602 -64.13 16.09 -2.23
C LEU A 602 -63.43 15.60 -3.50
N PRO A 603 -62.84 14.39 -3.48
CA PRO A 603 -62.26 13.77 -4.68
C PRO A 603 -63.27 13.60 -5.82
N GLY A 604 -62.83 13.82 -7.07
CA GLY A 604 -63.65 13.60 -8.27
C GLY A 604 -63.78 12.12 -8.65
N SER A 605 -64.62 11.80 -9.65
CA SER A 605 -64.87 10.42 -10.11
C SER A 605 -63.65 9.71 -10.70
N TYR A 606 -62.55 10.43 -10.93
CA TYR A 606 -61.35 9.93 -11.61
C TYR A 606 -60.14 9.78 -10.68
N ASP A 607 -60.17 10.31 -9.45
CA ASP A 607 -59.00 10.39 -8.57
C ASP A 607 -58.92 9.27 -7.53
N VAL A 608 -59.68 8.19 -7.73
CA VAL A 608 -59.88 7.14 -6.74
C VAL A 608 -58.86 6.01 -6.92
N LEU A 609 -58.08 5.76 -5.87
CA LEU A 609 -57.10 4.68 -5.84
C LEU A 609 -57.63 3.42 -5.14
N PRO A 610 -57.29 2.23 -5.65
CA PRO A 610 -57.65 0.96 -5.03
C PRO A 610 -57.04 0.81 -3.62
N ASP A 611 -57.67 -0.04 -2.80
CA ASP A 611 -57.50 -0.06 -1.34
C ASP A 611 -56.05 -0.26 -0.87
N VAL A 612 -55.45 0.77 -0.26
CA VAL A 612 -54.06 0.71 0.24
C VAL A 612 -53.99 0.13 1.66
N ASP A 613 -55.06 0.18 2.45
CA ASP A 613 -55.16 -0.45 3.78
C ASP A 613 -56.64 -0.66 4.18
N SER A 614 -57.41 -1.33 3.31
CA SER A 614 -58.88 -1.44 3.43
C SER A 614 -59.63 -0.10 3.33
N PHE A 615 -58.93 0.97 2.97
CA PHE A 615 -59.48 2.27 2.62
C PHE A 615 -59.20 2.58 1.15
N THR A 616 -60.21 3.13 0.50
CA THR A 616 -60.10 3.75 -0.81
C THR A 616 -59.58 5.17 -0.63
N TYR A 617 -58.56 5.58 -1.39
CA TYR A 617 -57.97 6.92 -1.27
C TYR A 617 -58.33 7.80 -2.46
N GLY A 618 -58.40 9.11 -2.24
CA GLY A 618 -58.72 10.08 -3.28
C GLY A 618 -58.04 11.43 -3.06
N PHE A 619 -57.88 12.19 -4.13
CA PHE A 619 -57.20 13.49 -4.09
C PHE A 619 -58.14 14.63 -4.50
N SER A 620 -57.92 15.80 -3.94
CA SER A 620 -58.63 17.04 -4.28
C SER A 620 -57.65 18.22 -4.21
N GLY A 621 -58.10 19.41 -4.62
CA GLY A 621 -57.34 20.65 -4.39
C GLY A 621 -57.02 20.89 -2.91
N LYS A 622 -57.76 20.30 -1.95
CA LYS A 622 -57.48 20.45 -0.51
C LYS A 622 -56.43 19.51 0.06
N GLY A 623 -56.22 18.35 -0.55
CA GLY A 623 -55.41 17.32 0.07
C GLY A 623 -55.80 15.88 -0.27
N VAL A 624 -55.26 14.96 0.52
CA VAL A 624 -55.51 13.51 0.46
C VAL A 624 -56.71 13.15 1.33
N HIS A 625 -57.63 12.37 0.77
CA HIS A 625 -58.83 11.86 1.44
C HIS A 625 -58.84 10.33 1.47
N SER A 626 -59.55 9.78 2.46
CA SER A 626 -59.82 8.33 2.55
C SER A 626 -61.31 8.05 2.66
N SER A 627 -61.74 6.90 2.16
CA SER A 627 -63.12 6.40 2.19
C SER A 627 -63.13 4.94 2.62
N LYS A 628 -64.07 4.56 3.51
CA LYS A 628 -64.32 3.16 3.92
C LYS A 628 -65.36 2.46 3.05
N ASP A 629 -66.14 3.23 2.30
CA ASP A 629 -67.31 2.80 1.52
C ASP A 629 -67.09 3.00 0.02
N LYS A 630 -65.83 2.89 -0.40
CA LYS A 630 -65.39 2.91 -1.80
C LYS A 630 -65.81 4.15 -2.57
N GLY A 631 -65.68 5.31 -1.92
CA GLY A 631 -65.89 6.63 -2.49
C GLY A 631 -67.27 7.24 -2.25
N SER A 632 -68.13 6.61 -1.43
CA SER A 632 -69.46 7.15 -1.12
C SER A 632 -69.41 8.25 -0.04
N SER A 633 -68.46 8.15 0.89
CA SER A 633 -68.13 9.18 1.87
C SER A 633 -66.62 9.32 2.03
N TRP A 634 -66.16 10.56 2.24
CA TRP A 634 -64.75 10.92 2.29
C TRP A 634 -64.41 11.61 3.59
N SER A 635 -63.21 11.32 4.10
CA SER A 635 -62.60 12.01 5.23
C SER A 635 -61.24 12.54 4.81
N LEU A 636 -60.99 13.83 5.03
CA LEU A 636 -59.69 14.45 4.79
C LEU A 636 -58.65 13.84 5.74
N ARG A 637 -57.50 13.44 5.19
CA ARG A 637 -56.40 12.78 5.90
C ARG A 637 -55.11 13.57 5.91
N ALA A 638 -54.85 14.33 4.85
CA ALA A 638 -53.73 15.25 4.79
C ALA A 638 -54.07 16.47 3.93
N THR A 639 -53.61 17.66 4.28
CA THR A 639 -53.68 18.88 3.48
C THR A 639 -52.41 19.07 2.66
N TRP A 640 -52.49 19.79 1.54
CA TRP A 640 -51.28 20.13 0.76
C TRP A 640 -50.47 21.29 1.35
N TRP A 641 -51.12 22.11 2.18
CA TRP A 641 -50.58 23.29 2.87
C TRP A 641 -50.23 23.01 4.31
#